data_AF-G7K6Z8-F1
#
_entry.id   AF-G7K6Z8-F1
#
_cell.length_a   1.000
_cell.length_b   1.000
_cell.length_c   1.000
_cell.angle_alpha   90.00
_cell.angle_beta   90.00
_cell.angle_gamma   90.00
#
_symmetry.space_group_name_H-M   'P 1'
#
loop_
_entity.id
_entity.type
_entity.pdbx_description
1 polymer ?
#
loop_
_entity_poly.entity_id
_entity_poly.type
_entity_poly.pdbx_seq_one_letter_code
_entity_poly.pdbx_strand_id
1 'polypeptide(L)'
;MAIVESVSKIPLQDPPEEEFSSADLTWTKFGNADHHDEACSNVLCPTQFHIEGGTKLPKGQSRDTLKKYKGDEHIEYKKYQCSFGPENYGEGGEILPSRRCRTNTRNRAARPQSMRGCTCHFVVKRLYARPSLALIVYNERRHVNKSGFICHGPLDRDAIGPRATNIPYISNEIQQQTISMIHLGIPEENILEKHIEGIERYCGSNVKFNSLASQHVHKLSMIIKRSTHELDLDDEVSIRMWVERNRKSVFFHQDTSESDPFVLGIQTEWQLQQMVRFGHHSVVAADSSFGVKRLKYPLFTLLVFDSRQHALPVAWIITRSFAKPDVSKWLKALIDRARSVEPGWKVGGFFIDDAAADIDLLRDIFGCPVLFSLWRMRRSWLRNIVRKCNNIEIEREMFKRLGTIVYNIWGGTSTSVALEQFMLDFVDQTDFMEYFRVSWVPKIEMWLSTRRNFPLASQEASGALEAYHVKLKAKLFDDSHLGALQRVDWLVHKLTTELHSSYWLDRFADESDSFQNVKEGYIASTSWHRAFQIPDSAVTMDGKDRLFAKVASQKDSSVTRIVWNPGSEFSFCDCSWSLQGNLCKHVIKVNTICENLQGYQPSMSFRSFEEVLMDLWRKPVDDSFELDVSLAWTHQKGRTYNGKRSLILATPVNRNTKSVVMHKKNRKRKRLSRLR
;
A
#
# COMPACT_ATOMS: atom_id res chain seq x y z
N MET A 1 -21.29 35.65 7.56
CA MET A 1 -20.64 35.78 6.23
C MET A 1 -21.20 37.02 5.56
N ALA A 2 -20.35 37.89 5.00
CA ALA A 2 -20.79 39.07 4.25
C ALA A 2 -21.56 38.65 2.98
N ILE A 3 -22.67 39.32 2.68
CA ILE A 3 -23.48 39.10 1.47
C ILE A 3 -22.91 39.96 0.36
N VAL A 4 -22.60 39.35 -0.78
CA VAL A 4 -22.02 40.03 -1.94
C VAL A 4 -23.00 39.97 -3.11
N GLU A 5 -23.40 41.12 -3.63
CA GLU A 5 -24.39 41.24 -4.72
C GLU A 5 -23.78 41.09 -6.13
N SER A 6 -22.45 41.10 -6.26
CA SER A 6 -21.77 41.00 -7.57
C SER A 6 -20.55 40.09 -7.52
N VAL A 7 -20.44 39.19 -8.50
CA VAL A 7 -19.35 38.21 -8.67
C VAL A 7 -17.98 38.90 -8.74
N SER A 8 -17.91 40.14 -9.22
CA SER A 8 -16.66 40.90 -9.34
C SER A 8 -16.06 41.33 -7.99
N LYS A 9 -16.85 41.28 -6.91
CA LYS A 9 -16.44 41.64 -5.54
C LYS A 9 -16.00 40.42 -4.70
N ILE A 10 -16.07 39.21 -5.26
CA ILE A 10 -15.62 37.98 -4.59
C ILE A 10 -14.08 37.92 -4.64
N PRO A 11 -13.39 37.70 -3.50
CA PRO A 11 -11.94 37.59 -3.47
C PRO A 11 -11.48 36.37 -4.26
N LEU A 12 -10.49 36.56 -5.13
CA LEU A 12 -9.83 35.46 -5.82
C LEU A 12 -8.97 34.68 -4.82
N GLN A 13 -9.13 33.36 -4.83
CA GLN A 13 -8.37 32.44 -3.99
C GLN A 13 -7.52 31.56 -4.88
N ASP A 14 -6.28 31.36 -4.48
CA ASP A 14 -5.30 30.52 -5.16
C ASP A 14 -4.74 29.54 -4.11
N PRO A 15 -5.35 28.36 -3.96
CA PRO A 15 -4.88 27.38 -2.99
C PRO A 15 -3.45 26.93 -3.36
N PRO A 16 -2.55 26.76 -2.37
CA PRO A 16 -1.14 26.48 -2.63
C PRO A 16 -0.86 25.07 -3.16
N GLU A 17 -1.82 24.15 -3.06
CA GLU A 17 -1.73 22.75 -3.48
C GLU A 17 -2.71 22.48 -4.65
N GLU A 18 -2.34 21.59 -5.58
CA GLU A 18 -3.20 21.20 -6.71
C GLU A 18 -4.47 20.46 -6.26
N GLU A 19 -4.41 19.81 -5.10
CA GLU A 19 -5.55 19.23 -4.39
C GLU A 19 -5.92 20.14 -3.22
N PHE A 20 -7.19 20.54 -3.15
CA PHE A 20 -7.70 21.35 -2.04
C PHE A 20 -9.10 20.86 -1.64
N SER A 21 -9.39 20.94 -0.36
CA SER A 21 -10.70 20.67 0.23
C SER A 21 -11.58 21.92 0.21
N SER A 22 -12.90 21.72 0.34
CA SER A 22 -13.82 22.83 0.58
C SER A 22 -13.48 23.62 1.86
N ALA A 23 -12.77 23.01 2.82
CA ALA A 23 -12.32 23.67 4.05
C ALA A 23 -11.16 24.66 3.80
N ASP A 24 -10.40 24.45 2.71
CA ASP A 24 -9.25 25.29 2.35
C ASP A 24 -9.68 26.55 1.59
N LEU A 25 -10.98 26.64 1.25
CA LEU A 25 -11.58 27.80 0.59
C LEU A 25 -12.43 28.62 1.57
N THR A 26 -12.30 29.93 1.47
CA THR A 26 -13.15 30.91 2.13
C THR A 26 -14.43 31.12 1.32
N TRP A 27 -15.58 30.71 1.86
CA TRP A 27 -16.87 30.83 1.18
C TRP A 27 -17.53 32.19 1.45
N THR A 28 -18.11 32.79 0.41
CA THR A 28 -18.88 34.04 0.49
C THR A 28 -20.34 33.78 0.10
N LYS A 29 -21.28 34.44 0.78
CA LYS A 29 -22.70 34.33 0.45
C LYS A 29 -23.03 35.22 -0.75
N PHE A 30 -23.69 34.65 -1.75
CA PHE A 30 -24.09 35.32 -2.99
C PHE A 30 -25.61 35.19 -3.17
N GLY A 31 -26.37 36.29 -3.13
CA GLY A 31 -27.84 36.31 -3.24
C GLY A 31 -28.61 36.75 -1.98
N ASN A 32 -29.96 36.74 -2.04
CA ASN A 32 -30.86 37.23 -0.98
C ASN A 32 -30.94 36.32 0.26
N ALA A 33 -31.33 36.93 1.38
CA ALA A 33 -31.16 36.46 2.77
C ALA A 33 -32.06 35.29 3.25
N ASP A 34 -32.89 34.68 2.41
CA ASP A 34 -34.00 33.82 2.88
C ASP A 34 -33.65 32.35 3.19
N HIS A 35 -32.37 32.00 3.26
CA HIS A 35 -31.95 30.67 3.70
C HIS A 35 -31.00 30.78 4.91
N HIS A 36 -31.61 30.99 6.08
CA HIS A 36 -30.99 30.71 7.36
C HIS A 36 -30.96 29.18 7.58
N ASP A 37 -29.78 28.65 7.92
CA ASP A 37 -29.58 27.83 9.12
C ASP A 37 -28.10 27.47 9.30
N GLU A 38 -27.71 27.33 10.56
CA GLU A 38 -26.37 26.99 11.03
C GLU A 38 -25.90 25.64 10.49
N ALA A 39 -24.60 25.58 10.20
CA ALA A 39 -23.97 24.52 9.44
C ALA A 39 -23.84 23.22 10.24
N CYS A 40 -24.23 22.10 9.64
CA CYS A 40 -23.52 20.85 9.89
C CYS A 40 -22.21 20.88 9.08
N SER A 41 -21.22 21.63 9.56
CA SER A 41 -19.85 21.62 9.04
C SER A 41 -19.03 20.52 9.71
N ASN A 42 -19.56 19.30 9.73
CA ASN A 42 -18.80 18.14 10.20
C ASN A 42 -18.18 17.42 9.00
N VAL A 43 -16.86 17.24 9.07
CA VAL A 43 -15.98 16.48 8.15
C VAL A 43 -16.38 14.98 8.07
N LEU A 44 -17.51 14.59 8.67
CA LEU A 44 -17.90 13.21 9.00
C LEU A 44 -18.86 12.56 7.99
N CYS A 45 -19.16 13.21 6.86
CA CYS A 45 -19.97 12.65 5.79
C CYS A 45 -19.15 12.50 4.50
N PRO A 46 -18.20 11.55 4.42
CA PRO A 46 -17.45 11.32 3.19
C PRO A 46 -18.43 10.84 2.11
N THR A 47 -18.66 11.69 1.11
CA THR A 47 -19.59 11.40 0.03
C THR A 47 -18.95 11.73 -1.29
N GLN A 48 -19.02 10.79 -2.23
CA GLN A 48 -18.59 11.03 -3.59
C GLN A 48 -19.64 11.90 -4.30
N PHE A 49 -19.16 12.82 -5.14
CA PHE A 49 -19.99 13.62 -6.02
C PHE A 49 -19.78 13.14 -7.46
N HIS A 50 -20.87 12.96 -8.19
CA HIS A 50 -20.84 12.60 -9.61
C HIS A 50 -21.31 13.79 -10.46
N ILE A 51 -20.95 13.77 -11.74
CA ILE A 51 -21.35 14.82 -12.69
C ILE A 51 -22.73 14.47 -13.24
N GLU A 52 -23.75 15.26 -12.89
CA GLU A 52 -25.14 15.04 -13.31
C GLU A 52 -25.40 15.60 -14.73
N GLY A 53 -24.64 16.62 -15.13
CA GLY A 53 -24.73 17.22 -16.47
C GLY A 53 -23.74 18.37 -16.66
N GLY A 54 -23.41 18.66 -17.93
CA GLY A 54 -22.56 19.77 -18.29
C GLY A 54 -22.90 20.35 -19.65
N THR A 55 -22.88 21.68 -19.75
CA THR A 55 -23.12 22.41 -20.99
C THR A 55 -21.82 23.07 -21.40
N LYS A 56 -21.33 22.74 -22.60
CA LYS A 56 -20.26 23.48 -23.28
C LYS A 56 -20.89 24.16 -24.49
N LEU A 57 -21.01 25.48 -24.45
CA LEU A 57 -21.40 26.23 -25.64
C LEU A 57 -20.25 26.15 -26.66
N PRO A 58 -20.52 25.81 -27.93
CA PRO A 58 -19.46 25.62 -28.92
C PRO A 58 -18.66 26.92 -29.11
N LYS A 59 -17.33 26.78 -29.14
CA LYS A 59 -16.38 27.84 -29.54
C LYS A 59 -16.62 28.18 -31.02
N GLY A 60 -17.65 28.96 -31.33
CA GLY A 60 -17.99 29.25 -32.72
C GLY A 60 -19.09 30.27 -32.97
N GLN A 61 -19.88 30.69 -31.97
CA GLN A 61 -20.85 31.77 -32.16
C GLN A 61 -20.45 33.04 -31.42
N SER A 62 -20.35 34.13 -32.19
CA SER A 62 -20.06 35.52 -31.84
C SER A 62 -18.60 35.86 -31.50
N ARG A 63 -17.74 35.86 -32.53
CA ARG A 63 -16.64 36.85 -32.60
C ARG A 63 -17.13 38.21 -33.16
N ASP A 64 -18.38 38.28 -33.61
CA ASP A 64 -19.04 39.49 -34.10
C ASP A 64 -20.42 39.68 -33.47
N THR A 65 -20.46 40.19 -32.23
CA THR A 65 -21.46 41.17 -31.77
C THR A 65 -21.10 41.60 -30.34
N LEU A 66 -21.00 42.91 -30.10
CA LEU A 66 -20.85 43.53 -28.78
C LEU A 66 -22.11 43.29 -27.90
N LYS A 67 -22.38 42.05 -27.50
CA LYS A 67 -23.32 41.75 -26.42
C LYS A 67 -22.59 41.93 -25.10
N LYS A 68 -23.02 42.88 -24.27
CA LYS A 68 -22.60 42.97 -22.87
C LYS A 68 -23.12 41.74 -22.15
N TYR A 69 -22.24 40.77 -21.90
CA TYR A 69 -22.58 39.58 -21.13
C TYR A 69 -22.87 39.96 -19.67
N LYS A 70 -23.88 39.35 -19.05
CA LYS A 70 -24.12 39.51 -17.61
C LYS A 70 -22.96 38.85 -16.83
N GLY A 71 -22.67 39.35 -15.62
CA GLY A 71 -21.52 38.91 -14.83
C GLY A 71 -21.50 37.41 -14.45
N ASP A 72 -22.63 36.72 -14.61
CA ASP A 72 -22.87 35.31 -14.29
C ASP A 72 -22.96 34.38 -15.52
N GLU A 73 -22.80 34.91 -16.75
CA GLU A 73 -22.80 34.12 -17.97
C GLU A 73 -21.51 33.29 -18.14
N HIS A 74 -21.68 32.03 -18.56
CA HIS A 74 -20.65 30.98 -18.47
C HIS A 74 -20.31 30.36 -19.83
N ILE A 75 -19.03 30.07 -20.03
CA ILE A 75 -18.45 29.32 -21.15
C ILE A 75 -18.63 27.81 -20.94
N GLU A 76 -18.33 27.35 -19.72
CA GLU A 76 -18.49 25.96 -19.31
C GLU A 76 -19.23 25.88 -17.98
N TYR A 77 -20.19 24.96 -17.90
CA TYR A 77 -20.96 24.67 -16.70
C TYR A 77 -20.92 23.18 -16.43
N LYS A 78 -20.59 22.79 -15.20
CA LYS A 78 -20.67 21.42 -14.71
C LYS A 78 -21.39 21.39 -13.37
N LYS A 79 -22.42 20.56 -13.27
CA LYS A 79 -23.15 20.31 -12.02
C LYS A 79 -22.66 19.00 -11.38
N TYR A 80 -22.21 19.10 -10.14
CA TYR A 80 -21.77 17.99 -9.32
C TYR A 80 -22.82 17.70 -8.25
N GLN A 81 -23.31 16.47 -8.21
CA GLN A 81 -24.36 16.05 -7.30
C GLN A 81 -23.89 14.88 -6.44
N CYS A 82 -24.37 14.83 -5.21
CA CYS A 82 -24.15 13.70 -4.31
C CYS A 82 -24.52 12.36 -5.00
N SER A 83 -23.74 11.30 -4.79
CA SER A 83 -23.98 9.95 -5.36
C SER A 83 -25.38 9.38 -5.13
N PHE A 84 -26.11 9.85 -4.12
CA PHE A 84 -27.49 9.42 -3.86
C PHE A 84 -28.53 10.08 -4.79
N GLY A 85 -28.18 11.18 -5.46
CA GLY A 85 -29.05 11.89 -6.41
C GLY A 85 -30.30 12.49 -5.77
N PRO A 86 -31.13 13.28 -6.47
CA PRO A 86 -32.24 14.04 -5.87
C PRO A 86 -33.53 13.21 -5.69
N GLU A 87 -33.51 11.95 -6.12
CA GLU A 87 -34.68 11.08 -6.22
C GLU A 87 -34.86 10.24 -4.97
N ASN A 88 -36.07 10.25 -4.40
CA ASN A 88 -36.44 9.38 -3.30
C ASN A 88 -36.87 8.02 -3.87
N TYR A 89 -36.08 6.98 -3.68
CA TYR A 89 -36.40 5.62 -4.14
C TYR A 89 -37.51 4.94 -3.31
N GLY A 90 -37.91 5.56 -2.20
CA GLY A 90 -39.03 5.12 -1.35
C GLY A 90 -40.43 5.29 -1.96
N GLU A 91 -40.58 6.11 -2.99
CA GLU A 91 -41.88 6.48 -3.59
C GLU A 91 -42.04 6.00 -5.04
N GLY A 92 -41.56 4.78 -5.34
CA GLY A 92 -41.94 4.08 -6.58
C GLY A 92 -41.39 4.64 -7.90
N GLY A 93 -40.23 5.31 -7.90
CA GLY A 93 -39.58 5.79 -9.11
C GLY A 93 -38.95 4.68 -9.97
N GLU A 94 -39.03 4.82 -11.30
CA GLU A 94 -38.42 3.90 -12.28
C GLU A 94 -36.89 3.90 -12.18
N ILE A 95 -36.29 2.70 -12.25
CA ILE A 95 -34.84 2.49 -12.13
C ILE A 95 -34.16 2.94 -13.43
N LEU A 96 -33.49 4.09 -13.42
CA LEU A 96 -32.63 4.51 -14.53
C LEU A 96 -31.30 3.72 -14.53
N PRO A 97 -30.84 3.20 -15.69
CA PRO A 97 -29.76 2.22 -15.81
C PRO A 97 -28.34 2.75 -15.52
N SER A 98 -28.16 4.04 -15.24
CA SER A 98 -26.84 4.65 -15.02
C SER A 98 -26.30 4.51 -13.58
N ARG A 99 -27.10 4.05 -12.61
CA ARG A 99 -26.71 3.98 -11.19
C ARG A 99 -26.51 2.54 -10.73
N ARG A 100 -25.32 1.95 -10.95
CA ARG A 100 -24.95 0.65 -10.33
C ARG A 100 -24.38 0.85 -8.92
N CYS A 101 -25.21 1.29 -7.98
CA CYS A 101 -24.92 1.00 -6.58
C CYS A 101 -25.36 -0.46 -6.34
N ARG A 102 -24.42 -1.40 -6.25
CA ARG A 102 -24.72 -2.80 -5.89
C ARG A 102 -25.22 -2.85 -4.44
N THR A 103 -26.52 -2.63 -4.23
CA THR A 103 -27.17 -2.89 -2.94
C THR A 103 -27.27 -4.41 -2.74
N ASN A 104 -26.43 -4.96 -1.86
CA ASN A 104 -26.56 -6.32 -1.37
C ASN A 104 -27.90 -6.46 -0.63
N THR A 105 -28.91 -7.03 -1.27
CA THR A 105 -30.27 -7.28 -0.73
C THR A 105 -30.32 -8.26 0.46
N ARG A 106 -29.17 -8.76 0.93
CA ARG A 106 -29.06 -9.54 2.18
C ARG A 106 -28.79 -8.70 3.43
N ASN A 107 -28.38 -7.43 3.30
CA ASN A 107 -28.26 -6.53 4.45
C ASN A 107 -29.63 -5.91 4.74
N ARG A 108 -30.24 -6.29 5.87
CA ARG A 108 -31.55 -5.78 6.31
C ARG A 108 -31.62 -4.25 6.51
N ALA A 109 -30.49 -3.55 6.40
CA ALA A 109 -30.37 -2.09 6.52
C ALA A 109 -30.59 -1.33 5.19
N ALA A 110 -30.51 -1.98 4.04
CA ALA A 110 -30.72 -1.33 2.74
C ALA A 110 -31.93 -1.94 2.03
N ARG A 111 -33.13 -1.59 2.49
CA ARG A 111 -34.31 -1.79 1.65
C ARG A 111 -34.33 -0.67 0.60
N PRO A 112 -34.59 -0.95 -0.68
CA PRO A 112 -34.71 0.09 -1.71
C PRO A 112 -35.70 1.20 -1.32
N GLN A 113 -36.72 0.83 -0.54
CA GLN A 113 -37.76 1.71 -0.01
C GLN A 113 -37.26 2.76 1.01
N SER A 114 -36.05 2.63 1.57
CA SER A 114 -35.50 3.58 2.55
C SER A 114 -34.44 4.53 1.98
N MET A 115 -34.08 4.40 0.69
CA MET A 115 -33.11 5.31 0.07
C MET A 115 -33.77 6.65 -0.26
N ARG A 116 -33.46 7.66 0.55
CA ARG A 116 -33.87 9.05 0.38
C ARG A 116 -32.91 9.75 -0.58
N GLY A 117 -33.45 10.53 -1.50
CA GLY A 117 -32.65 11.39 -2.37
C GLY A 117 -31.94 12.47 -1.57
N CYS A 118 -30.82 12.94 -2.07
CA CYS A 118 -30.02 14.04 -1.58
C CYS A 118 -30.14 15.27 -2.51
N THR A 119 -30.43 16.43 -1.95
CA THR A 119 -30.44 17.72 -2.66
C THR A 119 -29.05 18.37 -2.72
N CYS A 120 -28.05 17.83 -2.03
CA CYS A 120 -26.69 18.35 -2.00
C CYS A 120 -26.06 18.34 -3.40
N HIS A 121 -25.74 19.54 -3.88
CA HIS A 121 -25.06 19.74 -5.15
C HIS A 121 -24.33 21.08 -5.18
N PHE A 122 -23.26 21.10 -5.96
CA PHE A 122 -22.52 22.32 -6.27
C PHE A 122 -22.28 22.40 -7.78
N VAL A 123 -22.04 23.61 -8.27
CA VAL A 123 -21.78 23.87 -9.67
C VAL A 123 -20.43 24.53 -9.84
N VAL A 124 -19.74 24.17 -10.92
CA VAL A 124 -18.49 24.81 -11.33
C VAL A 124 -18.74 25.50 -12.66
N LYS A 125 -18.54 26.82 -12.68
CA LYS A 125 -18.74 27.70 -13.83
C LYS A 125 -17.42 28.30 -14.26
N ARG A 126 -17.17 28.33 -15.57
CA ARG A 126 -16.10 29.13 -16.19
C ARG A 126 -16.73 30.33 -16.86
N LEU A 127 -16.43 31.56 -16.43
CA LEU A 127 -17.16 32.76 -16.85
C LEU A 127 -16.62 33.38 -18.15
N TYR A 128 -17.49 34.06 -18.92
CA TYR A 128 -17.06 34.85 -20.09
C TYR A 128 -16.15 36.02 -19.71
N ALA A 129 -16.50 36.71 -18.62
CA ALA A 129 -15.73 37.88 -18.15
C ALA A 129 -14.31 37.52 -17.68
N ARG A 130 -14.09 36.30 -17.20
CA ARG A 130 -12.79 35.80 -16.71
C ARG A 130 -12.58 34.32 -17.08
N PRO A 131 -12.14 34.03 -18.32
CA PRO A 131 -12.01 32.66 -18.81
C PRO A 131 -10.90 31.85 -18.14
N SER A 132 -9.97 32.46 -17.40
CA SER A 132 -8.90 31.76 -16.69
C SER A 132 -9.30 31.29 -15.29
N LEU A 133 -10.50 31.63 -14.81
CA LEU A 133 -10.94 31.36 -13.45
C LEU A 133 -12.15 30.43 -13.43
N ALA A 134 -12.21 29.57 -12.42
CA ALA A 134 -13.38 28.76 -12.10
C ALA A 134 -14.14 29.38 -10.92
N LEU A 135 -15.44 29.59 -11.10
CA LEU A 135 -16.37 29.97 -10.06
C LEU A 135 -17.07 28.71 -9.53
N ILE A 136 -16.85 28.38 -8.26
CA ILE A 136 -17.53 27.27 -7.58
C ILE A 136 -18.69 27.84 -6.77
N VAL A 137 -19.90 27.34 -6.99
CA VAL A 137 -21.10 27.74 -6.24
C VAL A 137 -21.72 26.52 -5.60
N TYR A 138 -21.73 26.49 -4.28
CA TYR A 138 -22.53 25.52 -3.52
C TYR A 138 -23.96 26.05 -3.42
N ASN A 139 -24.89 25.38 -4.12
CA ASN A 139 -26.30 25.77 -4.08
C ASN A 139 -26.98 25.19 -2.85
N GLU A 140 -26.72 23.92 -2.55
CA GLU A 140 -27.20 23.25 -1.34
C GLU A 140 -26.05 22.42 -0.77
N ARG A 141 -25.63 22.77 0.45
CA ARG A 141 -24.51 22.11 1.14
C ARG A 141 -25.01 20.97 2.04
N ARG A 142 -26.29 21.00 2.43
CA ARG A 142 -26.85 20.02 3.35
C ARG A 142 -27.10 18.71 2.62
N HIS A 143 -26.61 17.63 3.20
CA HIS A 143 -26.92 16.28 2.78
C HIS A 143 -28.32 15.89 3.30
N VAL A 144 -29.34 16.53 2.73
CA VAL A 144 -30.75 16.31 3.10
C VAL A 144 -31.59 15.99 1.87
N ASN A 145 -32.75 15.36 2.07
CA ASN A 145 -33.75 15.17 1.03
C ASN A 145 -34.63 16.42 0.85
N LYS A 146 -35.54 16.40 -0.12
CA LYS A 146 -36.49 17.50 -0.38
C LYS A 146 -37.35 17.86 0.85
N SER A 147 -37.51 16.95 1.79
CA SER A 147 -38.28 17.12 3.03
C SER A 147 -37.40 17.53 4.23
N GLY A 148 -36.10 17.82 4.02
CA GLY A 148 -35.18 18.31 5.07
C GLY A 148 -34.53 17.23 5.93
N PHE A 149 -34.76 15.95 5.67
CA PHE A 149 -34.15 14.84 6.41
C PHE A 149 -32.78 14.46 5.85
N ILE A 150 -31.85 14.09 6.73
CA ILE A 150 -30.49 13.67 6.35
C ILE A 150 -30.57 12.46 5.40
N CYS A 151 -29.79 12.49 4.31
CA CYS A 151 -29.87 11.48 3.24
C CYS A 151 -28.91 10.28 3.41
N HIS A 152 -27.77 10.46 4.08
CA HIS A 152 -26.83 9.40 4.44
C HIS A 152 -25.79 9.92 5.46
N GLY A 153 -25.17 8.98 6.18
CA GLY A 153 -24.15 9.26 7.18
C GLY A 153 -24.58 8.75 8.57
N PRO A 154 -23.66 8.74 9.56
CA PRO A 154 -23.94 8.23 10.91
C PRO A 154 -25.11 8.95 11.64
N LEU A 155 -25.59 10.07 11.09
CA LEU A 155 -26.60 10.96 11.65
C LEU A 155 -28.02 10.73 11.08
N ASP A 156 -28.22 9.87 10.07
CA ASP A 156 -29.57 9.57 9.56
C ASP A 156 -30.31 8.61 10.51
N ARG A 157 -31.26 9.16 11.28
CA ARG A 157 -32.10 8.43 12.24
C ARG A 157 -33.03 7.39 11.60
N ASP A 158 -33.32 7.51 10.30
CA ASP A 158 -34.25 6.63 9.59
C ASP A 158 -33.54 5.62 8.68
N ALA A 159 -32.29 5.87 8.26
CA ALA A 159 -31.40 4.82 7.74
C ALA A 159 -31.13 3.74 8.79
N ILE A 160 -31.16 4.14 10.06
CA ILE A 160 -31.28 3.29 11.24
C ILE A 160 -32.76 2.87 11.32
N GLY A 161 -33.18 1.91 10.49
CA GLY A 161 -34.59 1.52 10.37
C GLY A 161 -35.28 1.29 11.74
N PRO A 162 -36.62 1.32 11.84
CA PRO A 162 -37.38 1.47 13.10
C PRO A 162 -37.17 0.41 14.21
N ARG A 163 -36.33 -0.61 14.01
CA ARG A 163 -35.82 -1.52 15.07
C ARG A 163 -34.40 -1.19 15.56
N ALA A 164 -33.67 -0.32 14.86
CA ALA A 164 -32.32 0.13 15.16
C ALA A 164 -32.31 1.44 15.98
N THR A 165 -33.46 2.07 16.19
CA THR A 165 -33.69 3.02 17.30
C THR A 165 -33.42 2.40 18.67
N ASN A 166 -33.46 1.06 18.76
CA ASN A 166 -33.15 0.30 19.97
C ASN A 166 -31.76 -0.34 19.98
N ILE A 167 -30.96 -0.27 18.90
CA ILE A 167 -29.58 -0.78 18.85
C ILE A 167 -28.79 0.10 17.88
N PRO A 168 -27.83 0.91 18.35
CA PRO A 168 -27.04 1.78 17.47
C PRO A 168 -26.39 0.92 16.40
N TYR A 169 -26.57 1.33 15.14
CA TYR A 169 -26.12 0.61 13.96
C TYR A 169 -24.63 0.26 14.08
N ILE A 170 -24.35 -1.03 14.26
CA ILE A 170 -22.98 -1.55 14.24
C ILE A 170 -22.63 -1.71 12.77
N SER A 171 -21.84 -0.77 12.25
CA SER A 171 -21.35 -0.87 10.87
C SER A 171 -20.54 -2.17 10.71
N ASN A 172 -20.47 -2.69 9.47
CA ASN A 172 -19.62 -3.84 9.16
C ASN A 172 -18.17 -3.61 9.61
N GLU A 173 -17.72 -2.36 9.60
CA GLU A 173 -16.39 -1.95 10.05
C GLU A 173 -16.24 -2.10 11.58
N ILE A 174 -17.21 -1.65 12.37
CA ILE A 174 -17.18 -1.82 13.84
C ILE A 174 -17.33 -3.29 14.24
N GLN A 175 -18.13 -4.05 13.49
CA GLN A 175 -18.22 -5.50 13.67
C GLN A 175 -16.87 -6.16 13.37
N GLN A 176 -16.23 -5.81 12.24
CA GLN A 176 -14.91 -6.34 11.87
C GLN A 176 -13.84 -5.93 12.89
N GLN A 177 -13.89 -4.69 13.39
CA GLN A 177 -13.04 -4.19 14.47
C GLN A 177 -13.17 -5.04 15.73
N THR A 178 -14.40 -5.27 16.18
CA THR A 178 -14.70 -6.09 17.37
C THR A 178 -14.20 -7.52 17.18
N ILE A 179 -14.50 -8.13 16.02
CA ILE A 179 -14.05 -9.48 15.67
C ILE A 179 -12.51 -9.55 15.66
N SER A 180 -11.85 -8.57 15.07
CA SER A 180 -10.39 -8.56 14.95
C SER A 180 -9.71 -8.37 16.30
N MET A 181 -10.26 -7.54 17.19
CA MET A 181 -9.75 -7.40 18.56
C MET A 181 -9.91 -8.68 19.38
N ILE A 182 -11.05 -9.37 19.26
CA ILE A 182 -11.29 -10.65 19.95
C ILE A 182 -10.30 -11.73 19.48
N HIS A 183 -10.08 -11.87 18.17
CA HIS A 183 -9.12 -12.85 17.64
C HIS A 183 -7.66 -12.57 18.03
N LEU A 184 -7.33 -11.32 18.34
CA LEU A 184 -6.01 -10.94 18.84
C LEU A 184 -5.86 -11.11 20.35
N GLY A 185 -6.90 -11.57 21.04
CA GLY A 185 -6.89 -11.80 22.49
C GLY A 185 -6.96 -10.52 23.32
N ILE A 186 -7.44 -9.42 22.75
CA ILE A 186 -7.64 -8.17 23.51
C ILE A 186 -8.79 -8.38 24.51
N PRO A 187 -8.62 -7.99 25.79
CA PRO A 187 -9.67 -8.15 26.81
C PRO A 187 -11.00 -7.51 26.41
N GLU A 188 -12.11 -8.19 26.71
CA GLU A 188 -13.47 -7.71 26.38
C GLU A 188 -13.76 -6.32 26.96
N GLU A 189 -13.20 -6.00 28.12
CA GLU A 189 -13.33 -4.70 28.79
C GLU A 189 -12.77 -3.57 27.92
N ASN A 190 -11.57 -3.75 27.36
CA ASN A 190 -10.92 -2.77 26.50
C ASN A 190 -11.68 -2.59 25.18
N ILE A 191 -12.24 -3.69 24.65
CA ILE A 191 -13.06 -3.68 23.43
C ILE A 191 -14.35 -2.90 23.68
N LEU A 192 -14.98 -3.15 24.82
CA LEU A 192 -16.21 -2.48 25.23
C LEU A 192 -15.99 -0.99 25.45
N GLU A 193 -14.94 -0.59 26.16
CA GLU A 193 -14.59 0.81 26.39
C GLU A 193 -14.44 1.57 25.06
N LYS A 194 -13.73 0.99 24.08
CA LYS A 194 -13.58 1.59 22.75
C LYS A 194 -14.87 1.60 21.92
N HIS A 195 -15.69 0.56 22.05
CA HIS A 195 -16.98 0.53 21.37
C HIS A 195 -17.93 1.60 21.94
N ILE A 196 -17.92 1.80 23.26
CA ILE A 196 -18.64 2.87 23.95
C ILE A 196 -18.08 4.24 23.53
N GLU A 197 -16.77 4.45 23.54
CA GLU A 197 -16.15 5.71 23.08
C GLU A 197 -16.59 6.05 21.65
N GLY A 198 -16.62 5.06 20.76
CA GLY A 198 -17.15 5.22 19.41
C GLY A 198 -18.62 5.65 19.41
N ILE A 199 -19.48 4.93 20.14
CA ILE A 199 -20.92 5.24 20.22
C ILE A 199 -21.15 6.63 20.84
N GLU A 200 -20.43 7.00 21.89
CA GLU A 200 -20.53 8.28 22.58
C GLU A 200 -20.12 9.45 21.67
N ARG A 201 -19.10 9.28 20.82
CA ARG A 201 -18.74 10.28 19.81
C ARG A 201 -19.87 10.56 18.80
N TYR A 202 -20.73 9.59 18.51
CA TYR A 202 -21.78 9.71 17.47
C TYR A 202 -23.18 9.97 18.03
N CYS A 203 -23.52 9.41 19.20
CA CYS A 203 -24.87 9.39 19.77
C CYS A 203 -24.96 10.09 21.14
N GLY A 204 -23.84 10.59 21.68
CA GLY A 204 -23.75 11.08 23.06
C GLY A 204 -23.83 9.95 24.10
N SER A 205 -23.60 10.28 25.38
CA SER A 205 -23.66 9.31 26.48
C SER A 205 -25.10 8.89 26.79
N ASN A 206 -25.43 7.61 26.57
CA ASN A 206 -26.72 7.04 26.97
C ASN A 206 -26.52 5.64 27.57
N VAL A 207 -26.98 5.46 28.80
CA VAL A 207 -26.86 4.21 29.57
C VAL A 207 -27.44 3.00 28.83
N LYS A 208 -28.51 3.19 28.04
CA LYS A 208 -29.10 2.12 27.22
C LYS A 208 -28.14 1.63 26.14
N PHE A 209 -27.42 2.53 25.46
CA PHE A 209 -26.46 2.18 24.42
C PHE A 209 -25.22 1.47 24.98
N ASN A 210 -24.77 1.85 26.18
CA ASN A 210 -23.64 1.18 26.83
C ASN A 210 -23.99 -0.27 27.21
N SER A 211 -25.24 -0.52 27.65
CA SER A 211 -25.71 -1.88 27.93
C SER A 211 -25.80 -2.76 26.67
N LEU A 212 -26.24 -2.18 25.54
CA LEU A 212 -26.33 -2.86 24.25
C LEU A 212 -24.95 -3.13 23.63
N ALA A 213 -24.01 -2.20 23.76
CA ALA A 213 -22.61 -2.36 23.38
C ALA A 213 -21.97 -3.54 24.12
N SER A 214 -22.20 -3.62 25.43
CA SER A 214 -21.74 -4.72 26.29
C SER A 214 -22.33 -6.05 25.85
N GLN A 215 -23.65 -6.13 25.65
CA GLN A 215 -24.31 -7.33 25.15
C GLN A 215 -23.79 -7.77 23.77
N HIS A 216 -23.50 -6.82 22.88
CA HIS A 216 -22.97 -7.13 21.56
C HIS A 216 -21.55 -7.70 21.60
N VAL A 217 -20.63 -7.02 22.30
CA VAL A 217 -19.25 -7.49 22.48
C VAL A 217 -19.24 -8.86 23.15
N HIS A 218 -20.03 -9.03 24.21
CA HIS A 218 -20.17 -10.30 24.91
C HIS A 218 -20.76 -11.40 24.01
N LYS A 219 -21.77 -11.09 23.20
CA LYS A 219 -22.36 -12.04 22.24
C LYS A 219 -21.36 -12.45 21.17
N LEU A 220 -20.62 -11.50 20.59
CA LEU A 220 -19.58 -11.81 19.59
C LEU A 220 -18.44 -12.62 20.20
N SER A 221 -18.00 -12.26 21.41
CA SER A 221 -17.01 -13.02 22.17
C SER A 221 -17.50 -14.44 22.43
N MET A 222 -18.75 -14.61 22.89
CA MET A 222 -19.34 -15.94 23.05
C MET A 222 -19.44 -16.70 21.74
N ILE A 223 -19.81 -16.06 20.63
CA ILE A 223 -19.84 -16.71 19.31
C ILE A 223 -18.44 -17.18 18.92
N ILE A 224 -17.41 -16.35 19.11
CA ILE A 224 -16.03 -16.70 18.75
C ILE A 224 -15.46 -17.78 19.68
N LYS A 225 -15.73 -17.69 20.99
CA LYS A 225 -15.33 -18.70 21.99
C LYS A 225 -16.06 -20.03 21.80
N ARG A 226 -17.34 -20.01 21.39
CA ARG A 226 -18.15 -21.20 21.09
C ARG A 226 -17.94 -21.73 19.68
N SER A 227 -17.47 -20.89 18.76
CA SER A 227 -16.87 -21.37 17.51
C SER A 227 -15.49 -21.92 17.84
N THR A 228 -15.45 -22.97 18.65
CA THR A 228 -14.37 -23.93 18.57
C THR A 228 -14.28 -24.31 17.11
N HIS A 229 -13.09 -24.25 16.54
CA HIS A 229 -12.88 -24.61 15.15
C HIS A 229 -13.23 -26.09 14.98
N GLU A 230 -14.50 -26.35 14.66
CA GLU A 230 -15.05 -27.68 14.50
C GLU A 230 -14.62 -28.19 13.14
N LEU A 231 -13.68 -29.13 13.17
CA LEU A 231 -13.12 -29.78 12.02
C LEU A 231 -13.85 -31.09 11.77
N ASP A 232 -14.21 -31.33 10.51
CA ASP A 232 -14.53 -32.70 10.09
C ASP A 232 -13.29 -33.59 10.31
N LEU A 233 -13.46 -34.90 10.45
CA LEU A 233 -12.29 -35.80 10.49
C LEU A 233 -11.54 -35.75 9.16
N ASP A 234 -12.26 -35.53 8.05
CA ASP A 234 -11.71 -35.32 6.72
C ASP A 234 -11.46 -33.83 6.43
N ASP A 235 -10.19 -33.50 6.23
CA ASP A 235 -9.70 -32.16 5.87
C ASP A 235 -10.35 -31.63 4.57
N GLU A 236 -10.65 -32.49 3.59
CA GLU A 236 -11.26 -32.08 2.34
C GLU A 236 -12.74 -31.72 2.50
N VAL A 237 -13.48 -32.48 3.30
CA VAL A 237 -14.88 -32.17 3.65
C VAL A 237 -14.95 -30.84 4.42
N SER A 238 -14.05 -30.66 5.39
CA SER A 238 -13.93 -29.43 6.17
C SER A 238 -13.69 -28.20 5.29
N ILE A 239 -12.77 -28.29 4.33
CA ILE A 239 -12.50 -27.22 3.36
C ILE A 239 -13.72 -26.92 2.49
N ARG A 240 -14.39 -27.94 1.93
CA ARG A 240 -15.58 -27.74 1.10
C ARG A 240 -16.69 -27.02 1.87
N MET A 241 -16.97 -27.47 3.10
CA MET A 241 -17.93 -26.78 3.97
C MET A 241 -17.52 -25.32 4.25
N TRP A 242 -16.23 -25.07 4.47
CA TRP A 242 -15.72 -23.72 4.70
C TRP A 242 -15.87 -22.83 3.45
N VAL A 243 -15.54 -23.34 2.26
CA VAL A 243 -15.69 -22.64 0.98
C VAL A 243 -17.16 -22.29 0.72
N GLU A 244 -18.09 -23.21 0.97
CA GLU A 244 -19.52 -22.97 0.82
C GLU A 244 -20.05 -21.89 1.76
N ARG A 245 -19.58 -21.88 3.02
CA ARG A 245 -19.93 -20.85 4.00
C ARG A 245 -19.29 -19.49 3.67
N ASN A 246 -18.11 -19.49 3.05
CA ASN A 246 -17.28 -18.30 2.82
C ASN A 246 -17.10 -17.96 1.32
N ARG A 247 -18.09 -18.25 0.46
CA ARG A 247 -18.02 -17.99 -0.99
C ARG A 247 -17.59 -16.56 -1.37
N LYS A 248 -17.90 -15.57 -0.54
CA LYS A 248 -17.47 -14.18 -0.77
C LYS A 248 -15.96 -13.99 -0.59
N SER A 249 -15.31 -14.76 0.27
CA SER A 249 -13.88 -14.66 0.57
C SER A 249 -13.03 -15.61 -0.27
N VAL A 250 -13.65 -16.39 -1.16
CA VAL A 250 -12.98 -17.33 -2.07
C VAL A 250 -13.08 -16.77 -3.48
N PHE A 251 -11.95 -16.64 -4.18
CA PHE A 251 -11.93 -16.20 -5.58
C PHE A 251 -11.67 -17.34 -6.55
N PHE A 252 -11.08 -18.44 -6.08
CA PHE A 252 -10.83 -19.64 -6.87
C PHE A 252 -10.85 -20.87 -5.98
N HIS A 253 -11.49 -21.94 -6.43
CA HIS A 253 -11.51 -23.23 -5.72
C HIS A 253 -11.53 -24.36 -6.74
N GLN A 254 -10.63 -25.32 -6.57
CA GLN A 254 -10.51 -26.52 -7.37
C GLN A 254 -10.14 -27.68 -6.44
N ASP A 255 -11.02 -28.68 -6.38
CA ASP A 255 -10.78 -29.93 -5.63
C ASP A 255 -9.71 -30.79 -6.32
N THR A 256 -9.16 -31.77 -5.61
CA THR A 256 -8.19 -32.71 -6.21
C THR A 256 -8.94 -33.68 -7.12
N SER A 257 -8.53 -33.77 -8.39
CA SER A 257 -9.00 -34.81 -9.32
C SER A 257 -7.82 -35.58 -9.91
N GLU A 258 -8.10 -36.61 -10.73
CA GLU A 258 -7.05 -37.34 -11.45
C GLU A 258 -6.25 -36.44 -12.42
N SER A 259 -6.88 -35.40 -12.95
CA SER A 259 -6.30 -34.47 -13.93
C SER A 259 -5.82 -33.15 -13.33
N ASP A 260 -6.41 -32.72 -12.21
CA ASP A 260 -6.25 -31.36 -11.70
C ASP A 260 -5.83 -31.34 -10.22
N PRO A 261 -4.79 -30.57 -9.85
CA PRO A 261 -4.33 -30.47 -8.48
C PRO A 261 -5.26 -29.58 -7.64
N PHE A 262 -5.26 -29.79 -6.32
CA PHE A 262 -5.95 -28.91 -5.39
C PHE A 262 -5.44 -27.46 -5.47
N VAL A 263 -6.37 -26.51 -5.55
CA VAL A 263 -6.10 -25.06 -5.49
C VAL A 263 -7.21 -24.37 -4.68
N LEU A 264 -6.84 -23.66 -3.64
CA LEU A 264 -7.73 -22.78 -2.89
C LEU A 264 -7.18 -21.35 -2.87
N GLY A 265 -7.90 -20.44 -3.53
CA GLY A 265 -7.62 -19.01 -3.58
C GLY A 265 -8.54 -18.22 -2.66
N ILE A 266 -7.96 -17.63 -1.62
CA ILE A 266 -8.64 -16.81 -0.60
C ILE A 266 -8.31 -15.34 -0.83
N GLN A 267 -9.36 -14.53 -0.91
CA GLN A 267 -9.31 -13.07 -0.92
C GLN A 267 -10.58 -12.53 -0.26
N THR A 268 -10.44 -11.97 0.95
CA THR A 268 -11.54 -11.28 1.62
C THR A 268 -11.88 -9.97 0.89
N GLU A 269 -13.06 -9.40 1.20
CA GLU A 269 -13.45 -8.10 0.65
C GLU A 269 -12.45 -7.00 1.00
N TRP A 270 -11.92 -7.00 2.23
CA TRP A 270 -10.89 -6.05 2.65
C TRP A 270 -9.60 -6.23 1.83
N GLN A 271 -9.17 -7.47 1.60
CA GLN A 271 -7.99 -7.78 0.80
C GLN A 271 -8.15 -7.33 -0.67
N LEU A 272 -9.33 -7.53 -1.26
CA LEU A 272 -9.67 -7.03 -2.59
C LEU A 272 -9.60 -5.50 -2.65
N GLN A 273 -10.14 -4.80 -1.65
CA GLN A 273 -10.06 -3.35 -1.57
C GLN A 273 -8.62 -2.86 -1.44
N GLN A 274 -7.77 -3.52 -0.64
CA GLN A 274 -6.36 -3.16 -0.55
C GLN A 274 -5.62 -3.43 -1.87
N MET A 275 -5.94 -4.52 -2.58
CA MET A 275 -5.39 -4.84 -3.90
C MET A 275 -5.72 -3.77 -4.93
N VAL A 276 -6.98 -3.33 -4.98
CA VAL A 276 -7.42 -2.27 -5.88
C VAL A 276 -6.76 -0.94 -5.53
N ARG A 277 -6.74 -0.59 -4.24
CA ARG A 277 -6.22 0.69 -3.75
C ARG A 277 -4.71 0.84 -3.90
N PHE A 278 -3.95 -0.18 -3.54
CA PHE A 278 -2.48 -0.11 -3.44
C PHE A 278 -1.75 -0.90 -4.51
N GLY A 279 -2.43 -1.79 -5.24
CA GLY A 279 -1.86 -2.54 -6.35
C GLY A 279 -2.00 -1.84 -7.71
N HIS A 280 -2.94 -0.91 -7.86
CA HIS A 280 -3.16 -0.22 -9.13
C HIS A 280 -1.98 0.70 -9.48
N HIS A 281 -1.38 0.49 -10.66
CA HIS A 281 -0.17 1.17 -11.14
C HIS A 281 1.01 1.12 -10.15
N SER A 282 1.01 0.11 -9.27
CA SER A 282 2.01 -0.07 -8.23
C SER A 282 2.65 -1.46 -8.34
N VAL A 283 3.56 -1.76 -7.42
CA VAL A 283 4.25 -3.04 -7.35
C VAL A 283 3.43 -4.05 -6.55
N VAL A 284 3.15 -5.20 -7.14
CA VAL A 284 2.59 -6.38 -6.45
C VAL A 284 3.70 -7.38 -6.23
N ALA A 285 3.91 -7.81 -4.99
CA ALA A 285 4.87 -8.86 -4.66
C ALA A 285 4.21 -10.23 -4.60
N ALA A 286 4.79 -11.17 -5.34
CA ALA A 286 4.57 -12.59 -5.18
C ALA A 286 5.66 -13.16 -4.30
N ASP A 287 5.22 -13.85 -3.26
CA ASP A 287 6.08 -14.62 -2.39
C ASP A 287 5.89 -16.11 -2.63
N SER A 288 7.00 -16.79 -2.93
CA SER A 288 7.02 -18.21 -3.28
C SER A 288 6.85 -19.13 -2.07
N SER A 289 5.91 -20.08 -2.21
CA SER A 289 5.77 -21.37 -1.51
C SER A 289 6.27 -21.38 -0.05
N PHE A 290 5.58 -20.70 0.86
CA PHE A 290 5.80 -20.87 2.28
C PHE A 290 5.41 -22.29 2.71
N GLY A 291 6.21 -22.88 3.61
CA GLY A 291 5.82 -24.11 4.30
C GLY A 291 5.95 -25.42 3.50
N VAL A 292 6.71 -25.46 2.40
CA VAL A 292 6.92 -26.68 1.58
C VAL A 292 7.27 -27.94 2.38
N LYS A 293 7.96 -27.81 3.53
CA LYS A 293 8.33 -28.94 4.40
C LYS A 293 7.45 -29.13 5.63
N ARG A 294 6.54 -28.19 5.93
CA ARG A 294 5.79 -28.13 7.21
C ARG A 294 4.27 -28.10 7.04
N LEU A 295 3.78 -27.70 5.88
CA LEU A 295 2.36 -27.67 5.52
C LEU A 295 2.07 -28.82 4.56
N LYS A 296 0.84 -29.33 4.56
CA LYS A 296 0.37 -30.32 3.59
C LYS A 296 0.45 -29.80 2.15
N TYR A 297 0.10 -28.54 1.95
CA TYR A 297 0.29 -27.82 0.69
C TYR A 297 1.01 -26.50 0.94
N PRO A 298 1.97 -26.11 0.07
CA PRO A 298 2.60 -24.81 0.14
C PRO A 298 1.60 -23.64 0.06
N LEU A 299 1.91 -22.58 0.78
CA LEU A 299 1.14 -21.32 0.76
C LEU A 299 1.87 -20.30 -0.12
N PHE A 300 1.19 -19.81 -1.15
CA PHE A 300 1.62 -18.70 -1.98
C PHE A 300 0.86 -17.43 -1.56
N THR A 301 1.58 -16.32 -1.40
CA THR A 301 0.98 -15.06 -0.94
C THR A 301 1.23 -13.97 -1.98
N LEU A 302 0.18 -13.20 -2.26
CA LEU A 302 0.30 -11.93 -2.98
C LEU A 302 0.21 -10.77 -1.98
N LEU A 303 1.12 -9.82 -2.13
CA LEU A 303 1.31 -8.68 -1.25
C LEU A 303 1.30 -7.38 -2.06
N VAL A 304 0.74 -6.32 -1.48
CA VAL A 304 0.87 -4.95 -1.99
C VAL A 304 1.53 -4.07 -0.95
N PHE A 305 2.16 -2.99 -1.38
CA PHE A 305 2.79 -2.04 -0.47
C PHE A 305 1.89 -0.83 -0.26
N ASP A 306 1.58 -0.53 1.00
CA ASP A 306 0.80 0.66 1.33
C ASP A 306 1.63 1.95 1.18
N SER A 307 1.00 3.09 1.49
CA SER A 307 1.68 4.40 1.42
C SER A 307 2.93 4.53 2.31
N ARG A 308 3.06 3.71 3.35
CA ARG A 308 4.16 3.68 4.32
C ARG A 308 5.15 2.55 4.06
N GLN A 309 5.05 1.87 2.90
CA GLN A 309 5.86 0.72 2.51
C GLN A 309 5.64 -0.53 3.39
N HIS A 310 4.45 -0.68 3.95
CA HIS A 310 4.05 -1.91 4.62
C HIS A 310 3.54 -2.94 3.61
N ALA A 311 3.97 -4.19 3.75
CA ALA A 311 3.42 -5.29 2.97
C ALA A 311 2.06 -5.73 3.53
N LEU A 312 1.01 -5.64 2.72
CA LEU A 312 -0.35 -6.05 3.03
C LEU A 312 -0.71 -7.31 2.23
N PRO A 313 -1.13 -8.43 2.87
CA PRO A 313 -1.54 -9.64 2.15
C PRO A 313 -2.88 -9.42 1.46
N VAL A 314 -2.89 -9.48 0.13
CA VAL A 314 -4.07 -9.26 -0.71
C VAL A 314 -4.68 -10.53 -1.29
N ALA A 315 -3.94 -11.63 -1.27
CA ALA A 315 -4.48 -12.94 -1.58
C ALA A 315 -3.59 -14.04 -0.99
N TRP A 316 -4.22 -15.16 -0.65
CA TRP A 316 -3.56 -16.40 -0.25
C TRP A 316 -3.98 -17.52 -1.19
N ILE A 317 -3.02 -18.29 -1.67
CA ILE A 317 -3.25 -19.42 -2.57
C ILE A 317 -2.59 -20.64 -1.96
N ILE A 318 -3.39 -21.65 -1.65
CA ILE A 318 -2.91 -22.94 -1.14
C ILE A 318 -3.02 -23.92 -2.29
N THR A 319 -1.89 -24.45 -2.74
CA THR A 319 -1.87 -25.36 -3.89
C THR A 319 -0.76 -26.39 -3.81
N ARG A 320 -1.01 -27.58 -4.37
CA ARG A 320 -0.03 -28.65 -4.54
C ARG A 320 0.89 -28.44 -5.75
N SER A 321 0.46 -27.65 -6.75
CA SER A 321 1.13 -27.51 -8.04
C SER A 321 1.47 -26.05 -8.33
N PHE A 322 2.69 -25.83 -8.82
CA PHE A 322 3.14 -24.57 -9.39
C PHE A 322 3.32 -24.66 -10.92
N ALA A 323 2.66 -25.64 -11.55
CA ALA A 323 2.71 -25.77 -13.00
C ALA A 323 2.06 -24.56 -13.69
N LYS A 324 2.61 -24.15 -14.84
CA LYS A 324 2.14 -23.00 -15.63
C LYS A 324 0.61 -22.95 -15.82
N PRO A 325 -0.07 -24.03 -16.25
CA PRO A 325 -1.51 -23.97 -16.51
C PRO A 325 -2.33 -23.70 -15.25
N ASP A 326 -1.96 -24.30 -14.11
CA ASP A 326 -2.65 -24.12 -12.83
C ASP A 326 -2.49 -22.68 -12.34
N VAL A 327 -1.25 -22.17 -12.39
CA VAL A 327 -0.91 -20.79 -12.01
C VAL A 327 -1.67 -19.79 -12.89
N SER A 328 -1.77 -20.06 -14.19
CA SER A 328 -2.54 -19.20 -15.10
C SER A 328 -4.02 -19.11 -14.73
N LYS A 329 -4.66 -20.22 -14.35
CA LYS A 329 -6.10 -20.28 -14.06
C LYS A 329 -6.46 -19.35 -12.91
N TRP A 330 -5.81 -19.52 -11.75
CA TRP A 330 -6.15 -18.73 -10.56
C TRP A 330 -5.64 -17.29 -10.64
N LEU A 331 -4.53 -17.01 -11.34
CA LEU A 331 -4.08 -15.63 -11.56
C LEU A 331 -5.09 -14.83 -12.38
N LYS A 332 -5.62 -15.41 -13.47
CA LYS A 332 -6.67 -14.77 -14.29
C LYS A 332 -7.92 -14.50 -13.46
N ALA A 333 -8.39 -15.48 -12.69
CA ALA A 333 -9.55 -15.32 -11.81
C ALA A 333 -9.36 -14.19 -10.77
N LEU A 334 -8.15 -14.04 -10.22
CA LEU A 334 -7.83 -12.96 -9.30
C LEU A 334 -7.86 -11.58 -9.98
N ILE A 335 -7.27 -11.46 -11.17
CA ILE A 335 -7.25 -10.21 -11.94
C ILE A 335 -8.66 -9.82 -12.38
N ASP A 336 -9.45 -10.78 -12.85
CA ASP A 336 -10.84 -10.55 -13.24
C ASP A 336 -11.67 -10.06 -12.06
N ARG A 337 -11.42 -10.61 -10.86
CA ARG A 337 -12.04 -10.14 -9.63
C ARG A 337 -11.66 -8.70 -9.29
N ALA A 338 -10.38 -8.32 -9.41
CA ALA A 338 -9.95 -6.93 -9.23
C ALA A 338 -10.59 -5.99 -10.27
N ARG A 339 -10.59 -6.39 -11.55
CA ARG A 339 -11.20 -5.64 -12.66
C ARG A 339 -12.72 -5.54 -12.57
N SER A 340 -13.38 -6.48 -11.87
CA SER A 340 -14.82 -6.40 -11.61
C SER A 340 -15.20 -5.25 -10.66
N VAL A 341 -14.25 -4.79 -9.84
CA VAL A 341 -14.40 -3.62 -8.96
C VAL A 341 -13.91 -2.36 -9.67
N GLU A 342 -12.71 -2.41 -10.26
CA GLU A 342 -12.10 -1.29 -10.96
C GLU A 342 -11.68 -1.73 -12.38
N PRO A 343 -12.47 -1.43 -13.43
CA PRO A 343 -12.22 -1.91 -14.79
C PRO A 343 -10.85 -1.53 -15.37
N GLY A 344 -10.27 -0.41 -14.92
CA GLY A 344 -8.94 0.05 -15.31
C GLY A 344 -7.80 -0.62 -14.56
N TRP A 345 -8.07 -1.53 -13.62
CA TRP A 345 -7.04 -2.07 -12.74
C TRP A 345 -5.93 -2.79 -13.52
N LYS A 346 -4.72 -2.25 -13.37
CA LYS A 346 -3.46 -2.73 -13.95
C LYS A 346 -2.35 -2.63 -12.90
N VAL A 347 -1.45 -3.61 -12.92
CA VAL A 347 -0.24 -3.64 -12.09
C VAL A 347 0.88 -2.82 -12.76
N GLY A 348 1.59 -2.01 -11.98
CA GLY A 348 2.73 -1.22 -12.46
C GLY A 348 4.03 -2.02 -12.56
N GLY A 349 4.22 -3.00 -11.68
CA GLY A 349 5.31 -3.97 -11.74
C GLY A 349 5.05 -5.18 -10.86
N PHE A 350 5.63 -6.31 -11.21
CA PHE A 350 5.48 -7.55 -10.45
C PHE A 350 6.80 -7.91 -9.78
N PHE A 351 6.76 -8.22 -8.50
CA PHE A 351 7.93 -8.50 -7.70
C PHE A 351 8.01 -10.00 -7.45
N ILE A 352 9.17 -10.62 -7.68
CA ILE A 352 9.44 -12.04 -7.48
C ILE A 352 10.63 -12.27 -6.54
N ASP A 353 10.56 -13.34 -5.75
CA ASP A 353 11.59 -13.71 -4.78
C ASP A 353 12.27 -15.06 -5.05
N ASP A 354 11.91 -15.73 -6.15
CA ASP A 354 12.50 -17.00 -6.60
C ASP A 354 12.94 -16.88 -8.06
N ALA A 355 14.22 -17.18 -8.33
CA ALA A 355 14.75 -17.20 -9.69
C ALA A 355 14.15 -18.33 -10.55
N ALA A 356 13.55 -19.36 -9.93
CA ALA A 356 12.83 -20.43 -10.62
C ALA A 356 11.36 -20.09 -10.90
N ALA A 357 10.89 -18.88 -10.53
CA ALA A 357 9.53 -18.46 -10.84
C ALA A 357 9.31 -18.38 -12.35
N ASP A 358 8.08 -18.66 -12.79
CA ASP A 358 7.72 -18.61 -14.20
C ASP A 358 7.48 -17.17 -14.67
N ILE A 359 8.58 -16.48 -14.98
CA ILE A 359 8.59 -15.06 -15.35
C ILE A 359 7.79 -14.79 -16.62
N ASP A 360 7.89 -15.68 -17.61
CA ASP A 360 7.17 -15.53 -18.89
C ASP A 360 5.66 -15.54 -18.67
N LEU A 361 5.16 -16.48 -17.84
CA LEU A 361 3.75 -16.53 -17.48
C LEU A 361 3.26 -15.24 -16.81
N LEU A 362 4.05 -14.68 -15.89
CA LEU A 362 3.70 -13.44 -15.20
C LEU A 362 3.68 -12.24 -16.16
N ARG A 363 4.64 -12.16 -17.07
CA ARG A 363 4.70 -11.10 -18.09
C ARG A 363 3.51 -11.21 -19.05
N ASP A 364 3.15 -12.41 -19.48
CA ASP A 364 2.03 -12.66 -20.39
C ASP A 364 0.68 -12.31 -19.74
N ILE A 365 0.52 -12.58 -18.44
CA ILE A 365 -0.73 -12.32 -17.72
C ILE A 365 -0.88 -10.85 -17.31
N PHE A 366 0.17 -10.24 -16.76
CA PHE A 366 0.09 -8.88 -16.20
C PHE A 366 0.50 -7.78 -17.20
N GLY A 367 1.31 -8.11 -18.21
CA GLY A 367 1.83 -7.12 -19.16
C GLY A 367 2.63 -6.01 -18.48
N CYS A 368 3.37 -6.34 -17.41
CA CYS A 368 4.12 -5.39 -16.59
C CYS A 368 5.58 -5.86 -16.39
N PRO A 369 6.51 -4.95 -16.09
CA PRO A 369 7.90 -5.31 -15.77
C PRO A 369 7.97 -6.17 -14.51
N VAL A 370 8.97 -7.06 -14.46
CA VAL A 370 9.24 -7.95 -13.33
C VAL A 370 10.50 -7.49 -12.59
N LEU A 371 10.40 -7.36 -11.28
CA LEU A 371 11.46 -6.97 -10.34
C LEU A 371 11.93 -8.18 -9.55
N PHE A 372 13.24 -8.32 -9.40
CA PHE A 372 13.85 -9.46 -8.69
C PHE A 372 14.34 -9.09 -7.28
N SER A 373 14.00 -9.92 -6.29
CA SER A 373 14.41 -9.73 -4.89
C SER A 373 15.65 -10.51 -4.51
N LEU A 374 16.59 -9.84 -3.84
CA LEU A 374 17.77 -10.48 -3.25
C LEU A 374 17.56 -10.99 -1.83
N TRP A 375 16.40 -10.68 -1.23
CA TRP A 375 16.11 -11.01 0.16
C TRP A 375 16.33 -12.50 0.48
N ARG A 376 15.79 -13.40 -0.35
CA ARG A 376 15.80 -14.84 -0.09
C ARG A 376 17.23 -15.40 -0.09
N MET A 377 18.02 -15.00 -1.08
CA MET A 377 19.44 -15.36 -1.19
C MET A 377 20.21 -14.82 0.02
N ARG A 378 20.13 -13.51 0.27
CA ARG A 378 20.82 -12.84 1.38
C ARG A 378 20.50 -13.51 2.71
N ARG A 379 19.22 -13.70 3.02
CA ARG A 379 18.74 -14.31 4.27
C ARG A 379 19.25 -15.73 4.44
N SER A 380 19.19 -16.54 3.37
CA SER A 380 19.62 -17.94 3.40
C SER A 380 21.12 -18.06 3.62
N TRP A 381 21.92 -17.24 2.92
CA TRP A 381 23.38 -17.22 3.10
C TRP A 381 23.74 -16.77 4.50
N LEU A 382 23.25 -15.61 4.95
CA LEU A 382 23.60 -15.06 6.26
C LEU A 382 23.22 -16.02 7.39
N ARG A 383 22.01 -16.58 7.35
CA ARG A 383 21.55 -17.54 8.36
C ARG A 383 22.41 -18.79 8.42
N ASN A 384 22.90 -19.30 7.29
CA ASN A 384 23.73 -20.50 7.28
C ASN A 384 25.19 -20.20 7.62
N ILE A 385 25.72 -19.02 7.28
CA ILE A 385 27.02 -18.56 7.75
C ILE A 385 27.04 -18.52 9.28
N VAL A 386 26.09 -17.79 9.90
CA VAL A 386 26.03 -17.65 11.37
C VAL A 386 25.79 -18.99 12.09
N ARG A 387 25.15 -19.97 11.43
CA ARG A 387 24.86 -21.28 12.04
C ARG A 387 25.95 -22.32 11.85
N LYS A 388 26.80 -22.18 10.83
CA LYS A 388 27.75 -23.21 10.41
C LYS A 388 29.21 -22.77 10.52
N CYS A 389 29.44 -21.47 10.70
CA CYS A 389 30.76 -20.92 11.00
C CYS A 389 30.84 -20.58 12.49
N ASN A 390 32.02 -20.77 13.08
CA ASN A 390 32.25 -20.55 14.51
C ASN A 390 33.03 -19.26 14.80
N ASN A 391 33.66 -18.66 13.79
CA ASN A 391 34.47 -17.46 13.93
C ASN A 391 33.79 -16.25 13.26
N ILE A 392 33.48 -15.24 14.07
CA ILE A 392 32.78 -14.03 13.65
C ILE A 392 33.55 -13.20 12.60
N GLU A 393 34.88 -13.25 12.58
CA GLU A 393 35.70 -12.56 11.58
C GLU A 393 35.56 -13.24 10.21
N ILE A 394 35.58 -14.57 10.21
CA ILE A 394 35.37 -15.38 9.01
C ILE A 394 33.95 -15.20 8.50
N GLU A 395 32.94 -15.21 9.37
CA GLU A 395 31.54 -14.95 9.01
C GLU A 395 31.37 -13.62 8.26
N ARG A 396 31.99 -12.55 8.79
CA ARG A 396 31.95 -11.20 8.20
C ARG A 396 32.59 -11.18 6.82
N GLU A 397 33.79 -11.74 6.68
CA GLU A 397 34.52 -11.70 5.41
C GLU A 397 33.86 -12.60 4.37
N MET A 398 33.37 -13.78 4.75
CA MET A 398 32.60 -14.65 3.85
C MET A 398 31.35 -13.95 3.31
N PHE A 399 30.57 -13.32 4.20
CA PHE A 399 29.33 -12.67 3.78
C PHE A 399 29.58 -11.45 2.89
N LYS A 400 30.61 -10.66 3.21
CA LYS A 400 31.09 -9.57 2.35
C LYS A 400 31.56 -10.09 0.99
N ARG A 401 32.34 -11.18 0.96
CA ARG A 401 32.91 -11.72 -0.28
C ARG A 401 31.84 -12.31 -1.20
N LEU A 402 30.85 -13.00 -0.64
CA LEU A 402 29.63 -13.40 -1.36
C LEU A 402 28.92 -12.19 -1.95
N GLY A 403 28.80 -11.11 -1.19
CA GLY A 403 28.30 -9.84 -1.68
C GLY A 403 29.10 -9.33 -2.88
N THR A 404 30.43 -9.32 -2.82
CA THR A 404 31.27 -8.89 -3.93
C THR A 404 31.08 -9.73 -5.19
N ILE A 405 30.93 -11.06 -5.06
CA ILE A 405 30.60 -11.93 -6.20
C ILE A 405 29.29 -11.49 -6.86
N VAL A 406 28.30 -11.15 -6.03
CA VAL A 406 27.02 -10.62 -6.48
C VAL A 406 27.23 -9.24 -7.13
N TYR A 407 27.92 -8.26 -6.53
CA TYR A 407 28.18 -6.96 -7.19
C TYR A 407 28.96 -7.07 -8.50
N ASN A 408 29.84 -8.06 -8.65
CA ASN A 408 30.71 -8.21 -9.80
C ASN A 408 30.01 -8.65 -11.10
N ILE A 409 28.71 -8.96 -11.08
CA ILE A 409 27.93 -9.21 -12.31
C ILE A 409 28.10 -8.07 -13.32
N TRP A 410 28.23 -6.84 -12.84
CA TRP A 410 28.40 -5.64 -13.67
C TRP A 410 29.86 -5.34 -14.04
N GLY A 411 30.82 -5.98 -13.36
CA GLY A 411 32.25 -5.75 -13.52
C GLY A 411 32.92 -6.60 -14.60
N GLY A 412 32.17 -7.40 -15.37
CA GLY A 412 32.68 -8.22 -16.48
C GLY A 412 33.65 -9.34 -16.07
N THR A 413 33.89 -9.54 -14.77
CA THR A 413 34.75 -10.61 -14.25
C THR A 413 34.00 -11.93 -14.30
N SER A 414 34.68 -13.04 -14.64
CA SER A 414 34.06 -14.35 -14.66
C SER A 414 33.60 -14.77 -13.25
N THR A 415 32.29 -14.89 -13.07
CA THR A 415 31.68 -15.30 -11.80
C THR A 415 32.17 -16.67 -11.36
N SER A 416 32.42 -17.59 -12.30
CA SER A 416 32.96 -18.93 -12.02
C SER A 416 34.30 -18.85 -11.27
N VAL A 417 35.24 -18.02 -11.75
CA VAL A 417 36.54 -17.83 -11.12
C VAL A 417 36.39 -17.21 -9.73
N ALA A 418 35.49 -16.24 -9.58
CA ALA A 418 35.24 -15.62 -8.28
C ALA A 418 34.63 -16.60 -7.26
N LEU A 419 33.79 -17.54 -7.72
CA LEU A 419 33.21 -18.61 -6.90
C LEU A 419 34.23 -19.69 -6.54
N GLU A 420 35.07 -20.10 -7.49
CA GLU A 420 36.17 -21.02 -7.23
C GLU A 420 37.14 -20.45 -6.21
N GLN A 421 37.56 -19.19 -6.39
CA GLN A 421 38.41 -18.50 -5.42
C GLN A 421 37.76 -18.44 -4.04
N PHE A 422 36.46 -18.12 -3.96
CA PHE A 422 35.74 -18.13 -2.69
C PHE A 422 35.72 -19.50 -2.02
N MET A 423 35.54 -20.58 -2.78
CA MET A 423 35.56 -21.94 -2.23
C MET A 423 36.98 -22.35 -1.78
N LEU A 424 38.03 -21.84 -2.41
CA LEU A 424 39.42 -22.07 -2.03
C LEU A 424 39.79 -21.28 -0.76
N ASP A 425 39.46 -19.99 -0.72
CA ASP A 425 39.81 -19.09 0.39
C ASP A 425 39.20 -19.51 1.73
N PHE A 426 38.03 -20.17 1.68
CA PHE A 426 37.26 -20.57 2.86
C PHE A 426 37.08 -22.10 2.95
N VAL A 427 38.00 -22.88 2.38
CA VAL A 427 37.94 -24.35 2.38
C VAL A 427 37.83 -24.96 3.78
N ASP A 428 38.42 -24.30 4.78
CA ASP A 428 38.38 -24.71 6.19
C ASP A 428 36.97 -24.64 6.81
N GLN A 429 36.03 -23.90 6.20
CA GLN A 429 34.64 -23.80 6.66
C GLN A 429 33.78 -24.92 6.06
N THR A 430 34.16 -26.16 6.35
CA THR A 430 33.64 -27.40 5.73
C THR A 430 32.11 -27.46 5.71
N ASP A 431 31.47 -27.19 6.84
CA ASP A 431 30.02 -27.31 7.02
C ASP A 431 29.22 -26.32 6.17
N PHE A 432 29.76 -25.10 6.00
CA PHE A 432 29.15 -24.10 5.12
C PHE A 432 29.42 -24.45 3.66
N MET A 433 30.63 -24.89 3.33
CA MET A 433 31.01 -25.24 1.96
C MET A 433 30.21 -26.41 1.42
N GLU A 434 30.00 -27.46 2.21
CA GLU A 434 29.11 -28.57 1.84
C GLU A 434 27.69 -28.07 1.55
N TYR A 435 27.14 -27.27 2.46
CA TYR A 435 25.82 -26.65 2.27
C TYR A 435 25.76 -25.81 0.99
N PHE A 436 26.75 -24.96 0.75
CA PHE A 436 26.80 -24.05 -0.39
C PHE A 436 26.93 -24.82 -1.71
N ARG A 437 27.78 -25.85 -1.75
CA ARG A 437 27.95 -26.75 -2.90
C ARG A 437 26.66 -27.50 -3.25
N VAL A 438 25.96 -28.05 -2.26
CA VAL A 438 24.73 -28.82 -2.52
C VAL A 438 23.55 -27.90 -2.85
N SER A 439 23.40 -26.79 -2.13
CA SER A 439 22.17 -25.98 -2.17
C SER A 439 22.21 -24.82 -3.17
N TRP A 440 23.38 -24.22 -3.38
CA TRP A 440 23.51 -22.96 -4.12
C TRP A 440 24.32 -23.08 -5.40
N VAL A 441 25.44 -23.80 -5.43
CA VAL A 441 26.27 -23.92 -6.65
C VAL A 441 25.45 -24.35 -7.88
N PRO A 442 24.53 -25.34 -7.82
CA PRO A 442 23.75 -25.73 -8.99
C PRO A 442 22.75 -24.67 -9.48
N LYS A 443 22.40 -23.70 -8.63
CA LYS A 443 21.37 -22.68 -8.90
C LYS A 443 21.97 -21.29 -9.08
N ILE A 444 23.22 -21.07 -8.67
CA ILE A 444 23.77 -19.73 -8.53
C ILE A 444 23.84 -19.01 -9.88
N GLU A 445 24.23 -19.71 -10.95
CA GLU A 445 24.26 -19.14 -12.30
C GLU A 445 22.88 -18.67 -12.75
N MET A 446 21.83 -19.48 -12.50
CA MET A 446 20.44 -19.09 -12.76
C MET A 446 20.08 -17.82 -11.99
N TRP A 447 20.36 -17.76 -10.68
CA TRP A 447 20.05 -16.58 -9.86
C TRP A 447 20.80 -15.32 -10.31
N LEU A 448 22.07 -15.44 -10.67
CA LEU A 448 22.89 -14.33 -11.14
C LEU A 448 22.47 -13.89 -12.55
N SER A 449 22.12 -14.83 -13.43
CA SER A 449 21.58 -14.55 -14.77
C SER A 449 20.24 -13.82 -14.70
N THR A 450 19.30 -14.31 -13.88
CA THR A 450 18.02 -13.64 -13.61
C THR A 450 18.27 -12.22 -13.13
N ARG A 451 19.16 -12.02 -12.15
CA ARG A 451 19.51 -10.67 -11.69
C ARG A 451 20.11 -9.77 -12.78
N ARG A 452 20.93 -10.30 -13.69
CA ARG A 452 21.50 -9.51 -14.79
C ARG A 452 20.42 -9.02 -15.76
N ASN A 453 19.37 -9.83 -15.93
CA ASN A 453 18.35 -9.59 -16.94
C ASN A 453 17.13 -8.81 -16.41
N PHE A 454 16.98 -8.66 -15.08
CA PHE A 454 15.82 -8.01 -14.47
C PHE A 454 16.19 -6.91 -13.48
N PRO A 455 15.43 -5.81 -13.42
CA PRO A 455 15.63 -4.76 -12.44
C PRO A 455 15.50 -5.29 -11.01
N LEU A 456 16.35 -4.78 -10.12
CA LEU A 456 16.37 -5.23 -8.72
C LEU A 456 15.42 -4.44 -7.84
N ALA A 457 14.72 -5.18 -6.98
CA ALA A 457 13.88 -4.58 -5.97
C ALA A 457 14.72 -3.92 -4.87
N SER A 458 14.13 -2.90 -4.25
CA SER A 458 14.80 -2.12 -3.22
C SER A 458 14.94 -2.86 -1.88
N GLN A 459 15.82 -2.37 -1.01
CA GLN A 459 16.00 -2.94 0.34
C GLN A 459 14.74 -2.75 1.19
N GLU A 460 13.97 -1.69 0.95
CA GLU A 460 12.69 -1.40 1.59
C GLU A 460 11.67 -2.51 1.31
N ALA A 461 11.44 -2.80 0.03
CA ALA A 461 10.50 -3.83 -0.39
C ALA A 461 10.92 -5.20 0.16
N SER A 462 12.23 -5.49 0.16
CA SER A 462 12.81 -6.68 0.76
C SER A 462 12.56 -6.76 2.27
N GLY A 463 12.74 -5.66 3.00
CA GLY A 463 12.49 -5.58 4.44
C GLY A 463 11.02 -5.72 4.82
N ALA A 464 10.12 -5.19 4.00
CA ALA A 464 8.67 -5.31 4.17
C ALA A 464 8.20 -6.76 3.99
N LEU A 465 8.74 -7.47 2.99
CA LEU A 465 8.50 -8.91 2.81
C LEU A 465 9.04 -9.73 3.97
N GLU A 466 10.23 -9.40 4.46
CA GLU A 466 10.78 -10.07 5.64
C GLU A 466 9.87 -9.92 6.86
N ALA A 467 9.36 -8.71 7.10
CA ALA A 467 8.43 -8.43 8.19
C ALA A 467 7.14 -9.26 8.04
N TYR A 468 6.59 -9.34 6.83
CA TYR A 468 5.44 -10.22 6.54
C TYR A 468 5.74 -11.67 6.92
N HIS A 469 6.89 -12.21 6.47
CA HIS A 469 7.31 -13.59 6.76
C HIS A 469 7.51 -13.87 8.23
N VAL A 470 8.12 -12.94 8.95
CA VAL A 470 8.32 -13.06 10.39
C VAL A 470 6.98 -13.13 11.10
N LYS A 471 6.05 -12.24 10.76
CA LYS A 471 4.70 -12.20 11.34
C LYS A 471 3.91 -13.47 10.99
N LEU A 472 3.97 -13.91 9.74
CA LEU A 472 3.35 -15.15 9.27
C LEU A 472 3.90 -16.37 10.05
N LYS A 473 5.22 -16.49 10.20
CA LYS A 473 5.86 -17.57 10.96
C LYS A 473 5.47 -17.55 12.43
N ALA A 474 5.46 -16.37 13.06
CA ALA A 474 5.10 -16.24 14.46
C ALA A 474 3.65 -16.67 14.73
N LYS A 475 2.73 -16.39 13.80
CA LYS A 475 1.31 -16.79 13.92
C LYS A 475 1.05 -18.25 13.55
N LEU A 476 1.78 -18.80 12.58
CA LEU A 476 1.58 -20.19 12.15
C LEU A 476 2.33 -21.21 13.00
N PHE A 477 3.54 -20.89 13.48
CA PHE A 477 4.41 -21.83 14.19
C PHE A 477 4.45 -21.62 15.69
N ASP A 478 3.37 -21.11 16.28
CA ASP A 478 3.21 -21.17 17.73
C ASP A 478 3.22 -22.65 18.17
N ASP A 479 4.03 -22.97 19.19
CA ASP A 479 4.50 -24.33 19.50
C ASP A 479 3.37 -25.30 19.91
N SER A 480 2.18 -24.78 20.21
CA SER A 480 1.00 -25.50 20.70
C SER A 480 0.27 -26.36 19.66
N HIS A 481 0.47 -26.16 18.35
CA HIS A 481 -0.37 -26.77 17.31
C HIS A 481 0.38 -27.32 16.08
N LEU A 482 1.65 -27.69 16.21
CA LEU A 482 2.48 -28.13 15.09
C LEU A 482 1.92 -29.32 14.28
N GLY A 483 1.19 -30.25 14.92
CA GLY A 483 0.49 -31.35 14.24
C GLY A 483 -0.72 -30.91 13.40
N ALA A 484 -1.36 -29.78 13.75
CA ALA A 484 -2.55 -29.26 13.06
C ALA A 484 -2.21 -28.55 11.74
N LEU A 485 -0.96 -28.14 11.53
CA LEU A 485 -0.49 -27.50 10.28
C LEU A 485 -0.42 -28.45 9.08
N GLN A 486 -0.56 -29.77 9.32
CA GLN A 486 -0.74 -30.76 8.27
C GLN A 486 -2.18 -30.78 7.73
N ARG A 487 -3.11 -30.07 8.36
CA ARG A 487 -4.46 -29.88 7.83
C ARG A 487 -4.59 -28.52 7.15
N VAL A 488 -5.24 -28.51 5.98
CA VAL A 488 -5.45 -27.29 5.20
C VAL A 488 -6.47 -26.39 5.88
N ASP A 489 -7.52 -26.96 6.47
CA ASP A 489 -8.56 -26.19 7.17
C ASP A 489 -8.03 -25.36 8.35
N TRP A 490 -7.11 -25.90 9.13
CA TRP A 490 -6.44 -25.18 10.21
C TRP A 490 -5.60 -24.01 9.70
N LEU A 491 -4.89 -24.22 8.58
CA LEU A 491 -4.16 -23.15 7.91
C LEU A 491 -5.11 -22.05 7.45
N VAL A 492 -6.23 -22.41 6.80
CA VAL A 492 -7.26 -21.47 6.37
C VAL A 492 -7.83 -20.68 7.56
N HIS A 493 -8.09 -21.35 8.68
CA HIS A 493 -8.53 -20.70 9.91
C HIS A 493 -7.51 -19.67 10.38
N LYS A 494 -6.25 -20.06 10.62
CA LYS A 494 -5.19 -19.15 11.09
C LYS A 494 -4.98 -17.95 10.16
N LEU A 495 -5.03 -18.15 8.84
CA LEU A 495 -4.93 -17.07 7.87
C LEU A 495 -6.10 -16.10 7.97
N THR A 496 -7.33 -16.62 8.02
CA THR A 496 -8.55 -15.80 7.93
C THR A 496 -9.00 -15.20 9.26
N THR A 497 -8.59 -15.77 10.39
CA THR A 497 -8.91 -15.25 11.72
C THR A 497 -7.78 -14.40 12.28
N GLU A 498 -6.63 -15.00 12.61
CA GLU A 498 -5.54 -14.31 13.30
C GLU A 498 -4.74 -13.39 12.38
N LEU A 499 -4.27 -13.92 11.25
CA LEU A 499 -3.40 -13.15 10.35
C LEU A 499 -4.18 -12.00 9.70
N HIS A 500 -5.33 -12.29 9.11
CA HIS A 500 -6.22 -11.27 8.54
C HIS A 500 -6.56 -10.18 9.56
N SER A 501 -7.02 -10.57 10.76
CA SER A 501 -7.41 -9.60 11.80
C SER A 501 -6.24 -8.72 12.25
N SER A 502 -5.03 -9.29 12.31
CA SER A 502 -3.83 -8.52 12.66
C SER A 502 -3.54 -7.42 11.64
N TYR A 503 -3.58 -7.72 10.33
CA TYR A 503 -3.32 -6.72 9.29
C TYR A 503 -4.46 -5.71 9.15
N TRP A 504 -5.70 -6.16 9.34
CA TRP A 504 -6.86 -5.28 9.35
C TRP A 504 -6.74 -4.25 10.48
N LEU A 505 -6.44 -4.70 11.71
CA LEU A 505 -6.35 -3.82 12.87
C LEU A 505 -5.14 -2.89 12.79
N ASP A 506 -3.98 -3.37 12.33
CA ASP A 506 -2.80 -2.52 12.10
C ASP A 506 -3.15 -1.37 11.14
N ARG A 507 -3.84 -1.68 10.03
CA ARG A 507 -4.24 -0.65 9.06
C ARG A 507 -5.29 0.29 9.61
N PHE A 508 -6.28 -0.23 10.32
CA PHE A 508 -7.31 0.58 10.97
C PHE A 508 -6.69 1.54 11.99
N ALA A 509 -5.74 1.07 12.80
CA ALA A 509 -5.01 1.90 13.75
C ALA A 509 -4.23 3.04 13.06
N ASP A 510 -3.63 2.75 11.90
CA ASP A 510 -2.94 3.76 11.10
C ASP A 510 -3.87 4.79 10.45
N GLU A 511 -5.09 4.42 10.05
CA GLU A 511 -6.06 5.32 9.41
C GLU A 511 -6.85 6.17 10.41
N SER A 512 -7.22 5.56 11.54
CA SER A 512 -8.04 6.20 12.58
C SER A 512 -7.23 6.93 13.65
N ASP A 513 -5.89 6.87 13.55
CA ASP A 513 -4.93 7.29 14.59
C ASP A 513 -5.33 6.82 16.00
N SER A 514 -5.92 5.63 16.07
CA SER A 514 -6.41 4.98 17.28
C SER A 514 -5.58 3.73 17.58
N PHE A 515 -5.78 3.11 18.74
CA PHE A 515 -5.05 1.89 19.14
C PHE A 515 -3.53 2.05 19.17
N GLN A 516 -3.05 3.10 19.85
CA GLN A 516 -1.62 3.40 19.95
C GLN A 516 -0.79 2.21 20.46
N ASN A 517 -1.29 1.43 21.41
CA ASN A 517 -0.62 0.22 21.90
C ASN A 517 -0.45 -0.87 20.81
N VAL A 518 -1.47 -1.05 19.96
CA VAL A 518 -1.41 -2.00 18.84
C VAL A 518 -0.41 -1.50 17.79
N LYS A 519 -0.48 -0.21 17.47
CA LYS A 519 0.44 0.49 16.57
C LYS A 519 1.87 0.42 17.08
N GLU A 520 2.12 0.58 18.38
CA GLU A 520 3.44 0.46 19.00
C GLU A 520 3.98 -0.96 18.92
N GLY A 521 3.16 -1.98 19.24
CA GLY A 521 3.55 -3.39 19.11
C GLY A 521 3.88 -3.76 17.66
N TYR A 522 3.06 -3.30 16.72
CA TYR A 522 3.26 -3.45 15.29
C TYR A 522 4.53 -2.73 14.79
N ILE A 523 4.72 -1.46 15.12
CA ILE A 523 5.91 -0.68 14.74
C ILE A 523 7.17 -1.32 15.32
N ALA A 524 7.12 -1.80 16.57
CA ALA A 524 8.21 -2.53 17.22
C ALA A 524 8.54 -3.88 16.56
N SER A 525 7.65 -4.41 15.71
CA SER A 525 7.89 -5.63 14.93
C SER A 525 8.58 -5.38 13.60
N THR A 526 8.53 -4.15 13.05
CA THR A 526 9.13 -3.83 11.74
C THR A 526 10.52 -3.22 11.89
N SER A 527 11.54 -3.83 11.28
CA SER A 527 12.92 -3.32 11.34
C SER A 527 13.05 -1.92 10.72
N TRP A 528 12.24 -1.61 9.71
CA TRP A 528 12.26 -0.35 8.98
C TRP A 528 11.83 0.83 9.85
N HIS A 529 10.65 0.78 10.49
CA HIS A 529 10.19 1.85 11.38
C HIS A 529 11.11 2.05 12.58
N ARG A 530 11.63 0.95 13.13
CA ARG A 530 12.61 1.04 14.23
C ARG A 530 13.93 1.66 13.80
N ALA A 531 14.28 1.60 12.51
CA ALA A 531 15.47 2.27 11.99
C ALA A 531 15.26 3.79 11.92
N PHE A 532 14.08 4.26 11.49
CA PHE A 532 13.75 5.69 11.52
C PHE A 532 13.81 6.31 12.91
N GLN A 533 13.46 5.53 13.93
CA GLN A 533 13.54 5.99 15.33
C GLN A 533 14.99 6.22 15.78
N ILE A 534 16.00 5.62 15.12
CA ILE A 534 17.41 5.83 15.43
C ILE A 534 17.85 7.19 14.89
N PRO A 535 18.30 8.15 15.72
CA PRO A 535 18.80 9.43 15.23
C PRO A 535 20.13 9.26 14.49
N ASP A 536 20.41 10.10 13.50
CA ASP A 536 21.67 10.05 12.74
C ASP A 536 22.90 10.24 13.66
N SER A 537 22.77 11.07 14.70
CA SER A 537 23.81 11.30 15.70
C SER A 537 24.21 10.07 16.51
N ALA A 538 23.37 9.03 16.55
CA ALA A 538 23.68 7.78 17.22
C ALA A 538 24.56 6.84 16.37
N VAL A 539 24.87 7.20 15.13
CA VAL A 539 25.71 6.41 14.23
C VAL A 539 27.07 7.08 14.07
N THR A 540 28.13 6.35 14.42
CA THR A 540 29.51 6.78 14.20
C THR A 540 30.17 5.86 13.17
N MET A 541 30.64 6.45 12.08
CA MET A 541 31.33 5.73 10.99
C MET A 541 32.82 5.62 11.30
N ASP A 542 33.45 4.50 10.93
CA ASP A 542 34.91 4.39 10.98
C ASP A 542 35.57 5.25 9.88
N GLY A 543 36.56 6.06 10.27
CA GLY A 543 37.11 7.12 9.44
C GLY A 543 38.27 6.72 8.53
N LYS A 544 38.92 5.57 8.77
CA LYS A 544 40.13 5.16 8.03
C LYS A 544 39.86 4.14 6.92
N ASP A 545 39.12 3.07 7.23
CA ASP A 545 38.91 1.96 6.26
C ASP A 545 37.43 1.68 5.95
N ARG A 546 36.49 2.43 6.55
CA ARG A 546 35.03 2.27 6.37
C ARG A 546 34.54 0.82 6.61
N LEU A 547 35.27 0.03 7.39
CA LEU A 547 35.02 -1.40 7.57
C LEU A 547 33.74 -1.67 8.39
N PHE A 548 33.44 -0.77 9.33
CA PHE A 548 32.28 -0.88 10.19
C PHE A 548 31.71 0.49 10.59
N ALA A 549 30.45 0.48 10.99
CA ALA A 549 29.76 1.57 11.65
C ALA A 549 29.32 1.11 13.05
N LYS A 550 29.39 2.01 14.04
CA LYS A 550 28.86 1.75 15.38
C LYS A 550 27.55 2.50 15.55
N VAL A 551 26.55 1.81 16.09
CA VAL A 551 25.24 2.38 16.41
C VAL A 551 25.05 2.32 17.93
N ALA A 552 24.99 3.48 18.58
CA ALA A 552 24.75 3.58 20.00
C ALA A 552 23.29 3.25 20.34
N SER A 553 23.08 2.48 21.41
CA SER A 553 21.74 2.19 21.91
C SER A 553 21.13 3.43 22.54
N GLN A 554 19.84 3.64 22.27
CA GLN A 554 19.07 4.77 22.84
C GLN A 554 18.76 4.60 24.32
N LYS A 555 18.66 3.35 24.79
CA LYS A 555 18.36 3.06 26.20
C LYS A 555 19.59 3.13 27.09
N ASP A 556 20.75 2.84 26.50
CA ASP A 556 22.02 2.77 27.20
C ASP A 556 23.14 3.10 26.21
N SER A 557 23.75 4.27 26.34
CA SER A 557 24.80 4.74 25.45
C SER A 557 26.10 3.94 25.56
N SER A 558 26.28 3.14 26.62
CA SER A 558 27.44 2.25 26.76
C SER A 558 27.35 1.03 25.83
N VAL A 559 26.13 0.65 25.42
CA VAL A 559 25.90 -0.48 24.51
C VAL A 559 25.95 0.01 23.07
N THR A 560 26.98 -0.37 22.34
CA THR A 560 27.11 -0.11 20.91
C THR A 560 26.92 -1.39 20.11
N ARG A 561 26.18 -1.29 19.00
CA ARG A 561 26.04 -2.36 18.00
C ARG A 561 26.93 -2.07 16.81
N ILE A 562 27.66 -3.07 16.35
CA ILE A 562 28.57 -2.93 15.22
C ILE A 562 27.89 -3.44 13.96
N VAL A 563 27.95 -2.64 12.89
CA VAL A 563 27.50 -2.98 11.54
C VAL A 563 28.71 -3.02 10.62
N TRP A 564 29.04 -4.20 10.11
CA TRP A 564 30.12 -4.43 9.15
C TRP A 564 29.66 -4.25 7.73
N ASN A 565 30.61 -3.88 6.86
CA ASN A 565 30.37 -3.63 5.44
C ASN A 565 29.23 -2.60 5.22
N PRO A 566 29.31 -1.40 5.83
CA PRO A 566 28.22 -0.43 5.81
C PRO A 566 27.95 0.11 4.40
N GLY A 567 26.68 0.36 4.08
CA GLY A 567 26.27 0.84 2.75
C GLY A 567 26.11 -0.25 1.70
N SER A 568 26.05 -1.52 2.12
CA SER A 568 25.87 -2.66 1.22
C SER A 568 24.60 -3.44 1.57
N GLU A 569 23.94 -4.05 0.58
CA GLU A 569 22.89 -5.05 0.83
C GLU A 569 23.44 -6.27 1.59
N PHE A 570 24.76 -6.47 1.63
CA PHE A 570 25.46 -7.52 2.36
C PHE A 570 26.12 -7.01 3.65
N SER A 571 25.54 -5.98 4.29
CA SER A 571 25.94 -5.58 5.64
C SER A 571 25.50 -6.61 6.68
N PHE A 572 26.32 -6.75 7.73
CA PHE A 572 26.10 -7.66 8.84
C PHE A 572 26.14 -6.92 10.17
N CYS A 573 25.25 -7.25 11.10
CA CYS A 573 25.21 -6.65 12.43
C CYS A 573 25.26 -7.72 13.52
N ASP A 574 25.88 -7.39 14.66
CA ASP A 574 26.00 -8.25 15.84
C ASP A 574 24.73 -8.40 16.69
N CYS A 575 23.64 -7.73 16.33
CA CYS A 575 22.40 -7.84 17.09
C CYS A 575 21.73 -9.21 16.87
N SER A 576 21.04 -9.71 17.89
CA SER A 576 20.33 -11.01 17.85
C SER A 576 19.42 -11.19 16.63
N TRP A 577 18.77 -10.11 16.18
CA TRP A 577 17.92 -10.14 14.99
C TRP A 577 18.71 -10.45 13.71
N SER A 578 19.86 -9.81 13.52
CA SER A 578 20.74 -10.01 12.37
C SER A 578 21.39 -11.40 12.39
N LEU A 579 21.71 -11.93 13.58
CA LEU A 579 22.23 -13.29 13.75
C LEU A 579 21.24 -14.39 13.32
N GLN A 580 19.93 -14.09 13.26
CA GLN A 580 18.94 -15.00 12.68
C GLN A 580 18.89 -14.96 11.13
N GLY A 581 19.75 -14.14 10.50
CA GLY A 581 19.78 -13.90 9.06
C GLY A 581 18.80 -12.81 8.60
N ASN A 582 18.14 -12.11 9.51
CA ASN A 582 17.13 -11.10 9.21
C ASN A 582 17.78 -9.71 9.00
N LEU A 583 17.15 -8.84 8.21
CA LEU A 583 17.53 -7.45 8.05
C LEU A 583 17.15 -6.65 9.30
N CYS A 584 18.16 -6.19 10.06
CA CYS A 584 17.92 -5.47 11.30
C CYS A 584 17.85 -3.95 11.12
N LYS A 585 17.22 -3.29 12.09
CA LYS A 585 17.10 -1.82 12.13
C LYS A 585 18.44 -1.08 12.06
N HIS A 586 19.53 -1.66 12.58
CA HIS A 586 20.84 -1.03 12.57
C HIS A 586 21.45 -1.03 11.16
N VAL A 587 21.33 -2.15 10.43
CA VAL A 587 21.78 -2.26 9.03
C VAL A 587 21.02 -1.26 8.17
N ILE A 588 19.68 -1.24 8.29
CA ILE A 588 18.84 -0.28 7.56
C ILE A 588 19.30 1.15 7.83
N LYS A 589 19.41 1.52 9.11
CA LYS A 589 19.79 2.88 9.50
C LYS A 589 21.15 3.29 8.92
N VAL A 590 22.15 2.42 9.07
CA VAL A 590 23.52 2.67 8.58
C VAL A 590 23.53 2.79 7.07
N ASN A 591 22.81 1.92 6.35
CA ASN A 591 22.71 1.98 4.89
C ASN A 591 22.07 3.28 4.41
N THR A 592 20.98 3.73 5.05
CA THR A 592 20.34 5.03 4.74
C THR A 592 21.29 6.20 4.94
N ILE A 593 22.16 6.17 5.96
CA ILE A 593 23.18 7.22 6.14
C ILE A 593 24.24 7.14 5.05
N CYS A 594 24.71 5.93 4.73
CA CYS A 594 25.76 5.71 3.72
C CYS A 594 25.32 6.16 2.32
N GLU A 595 24.06 5.95 1.95
CA GLU A 595 23.49 6.43 0.67
C GLU A 595 23.61 7.96 0.50
N ASN A 596 23.62 8.71 1.61
CA ASN A 596 23.74 10.17 1.60
C ASN A 596 25.20 10.66 1.65
N LEU A 597 26.18 9.77 1.85
CA LEU A 597 27.59 10.12 2.03
C LEU A 597 28.40 9.91 0.74
N GLN A 598 29.30 10.86 0.44
CA GLN A 598 30.18 10.75 -0.72
C GLN A 598 31.21 9.62 -0.57
N GLY A 599 31.28 8.78 -1.61
CA GLY A 599 32.24 7.69 -1.73
C GLY A 599 31.73 6.32 -1.30
N TYR A 600 30.49 6.19 -0.85
CA TYR A 600 29.84 4.88 -0.79
C TYR A 600 29.34 4.49 -2.18
N GLN A 601 29.36 3.20 -2.46
CA GLN A 601 28.82 2.68 -3.70
C GLN A 601 27.29 2.79 -3.68
N PRO A 602 26.64 3.14 -4.80
CA PRO A 602 25.19 3.13 -4.89
C PRO A 602 24.63 1.73 -4.64
N SER A 603 23.42 1.67 -4.08
CA SER A 603 22.69 0.43 -3.81
C SER A 603 22.53 -0.39 -5.09
N MET A 604 22.41 -1.72 -4.94
CA MET A 604 22.27 -2.60 -6.11
C MET A 604 21.01 -2.32 -6.91
N SER A 605 19.91 -1.97 -6.24
CA SER A 605 18.67 -1.56 -6.89
C SER A 605 18.88 -0.29 -7.72
N PHE A 606 19.62 0.68 -7.18
CA PHE A 606 19.93 1.91 -7.90
C PHE A 606 20.85 1.66 -9.10
N ARG A 607 21.90 0.85 -8.95
CA ARG A 607 22.79 0.51 -10.08
C ARG A 607 22.07 -0.25 -11.19
N SER A 608 21.27 -1.25 -10.79
CA SER A 608 20.45 -2.01 -11.73
C SER A 608 19.51 -1.08 -12.53
N PHE A 609 18.95 -0.09 -11.85
CA PHE A 609 18.12 0.92 -12.50
C PHE A 609 18.91 1.85 -13.43
N GLU A 610 20.07 2.36 -13.00
CA GLU A 610 20.94 3.19 -13.81
C GLU A 610 21.36 2.48 -15.10
N GLU A 611 21.70 1.19 -15.03
CA GLU A 611 22.04 0.40 -16.21
C GLU A 611 20.88 0.23 -17.18
N VAL A 612 19.67 -0.10 -16.68
CA VAL A 612 18.47 -0.20 -17.52
C VAL A 612 18.26 1.10 -18.29
N LEU A 613 18.44 2.25 -17.65
CA LEU A 613 18.32 3.56 -18.30
C LEU A 613 19.42 3.83 -19.31
N MET A 614 20.66 3.48 -18.97
CA MET A 614 21.80 3.66 -19.88
C MET A 614 21.66 2.77 -21.12
N ASP A 615 21.15 1.55 -20.97
CA ASP A 615 20.88 0.65 -22.09
C ASP A 615 19.73 1.16 -22.97
N LEU A 616 18.66 1.67 -22.36
CA LEU A 616 17.56 2.32 -23.07
C LEU A 616 18.04 3.57 -23.84
N TRP A 617 18.95 4.34 -23.24
CA TRP A 617 19.53 5.51 -23.89
C TRP A 617 20.47 5.13 -25.06
N ARG A 618 21.16 3.99 -24.97
CA ARG A 618 22.06 3.48 -26.03
C ARG A 618 21.34 2.79 -27.18
N LYS A 619 20.17 2.19 -26.93
CA LYS A 619 19.35 1.47 -27.90
C LYS A 619 17.88 1.88 -27.77
N PRO A 620 17.50 3.08 -28.25
CA PRO A 620 16.10 3.48 -28.27
C PRO A 620 15.30 2.49 -29.12
N VAL A 621 14.20 1.96 -28.55
CA VAL A 621 13.28 1.08 -29.27
C VAL A 621 12.37 1.98 -30.11
N ASP A 622 12.34 1.78 -31.43
CA ASP A 622 11.53 2.58 -32.36
C ASP A 622 10.03 2.47 -32.03
N ASP A 623 9.41 3.65 -31.91
CA ASP A 623 8.00 4.00 -31.68
C ASP A 623 7.40 3.83 -30.25
N SER A 624 7.23 5.01 -29.59
CA SER A 624 6.38 5.39 -28.44
C SER A 624 6.84 5.17 -26.98
N PHE A 625 7.88 4.37 -26.68
CA PHE A 625 8.24 4.00 -25.29
C PHE A 625 9.30 4.88 -24.58
N GLU A 626 10.04 5.75 -25.29
CA GLU A 626 10.85 6.80 -24.63
C GLU A 626 10.00 7.66 -23.64
N LEU A 627 8.68 7.70 -23.83
CA LEU A 627 7.69 8.32 -22.95
C LEU A 627 7.43 7.55 -21.63
N ASP A 628 7.45 6.21 -21.64
CA ASP A 628 7.24 5.35 -20.45
C ASP A 628 8.52 5.20 -19.59
N VAL A 629 9.68 5.20 -20.23
CA VAL A 629 11.00 5.22 -19.57
C VAL A 629 11.18 6.52 -18.77
N SER A 630 10.68 7.63 -19.31
CA SER A 630 10.66 8.95 -18.67
C SER A 630 9.61 9.06 -17.55
N LEU A 631 8.50 8.31 -17.63
CA LEU A 631 7.48 8.21 -16.58
C LEU A 631 7.94 7.38 -15.37
N ALA A 632 8.71 6.30 -15.54
CA ALA A 632 9.24 5.54 -14.41
C ALA A 632 10.29 6.32 -13.58
N TRP A 633 11.07 7.19 -14.24
CA TRP A 633 11.92 8.18 -13.58
C TRP A 633 11.14 9.12 -12.63
N THR A 634 9.84 9.35 -12.85
CA THR A 634 9.00 10.18 -11.97
C THR A 634 8.57 9.49 -10.67
N HIS A 635 8.48 8.15 -10.62
CA HIS A 635 8.19 7.43 -9.36
C HIS A 635 9.41 7.37 -8.43
N GLN A 636 10.62 7.42 -8.97
CA GLN A 636 11.85 7.25 -8.21
C GLN A 636 12.38 8.53 -7.52
N LYS A 637 11.73 9.70 -7.70
CA LYS A 637 11.92 10.87 -6.81
C LYS A 637 10.75 11.14 -5.86
N GLY A 638 9.68 10.35 -5.92
CA GLY A 638 8.46 10.60 -5.14
C GLY A 638 8.55 10.28 -3.64
N ARG A 639 9.45 9.39 -3.19
CA ARG A 639 9.58 9.05 -1.76
C ARG A 639 11.00 8.63 -1.36
N THR A 640 11.93 9.58 -1.29
CA THR A 640 13.01 9.52 -0.29
C THR A 640 13.05 10.82 0.52
N TYR A 641 12.89 10.62 1.84
CA TYR A 641 13.47 11.34 2.98
C TYR A 641 13.67 12.87 2.89
N ASN A 642 12.84 13.62 3.64
CA ASN A 642 13.05 15.02 4.02
C ASN A 642 13.00 16.11 2.94
N GLY A 643 11.97 16.16 2.09
CA GLY A 643 11.43 17.42 1.54
C GLY A 643 12.39 18.54 1.07
N LYS A 644 13.62 18.23 0.62
CA LYS A 644 14.61 19.21 0.14
C LYS A 644 15.36 18.66 -1.06
N ARG A 645 15.47 19.51 -2.10
CA ARG A 645 16.21 19.22 -3.35
C ARG A 645 17.71 19.15 -3.07
N SER A 646 18.35 18.06 -3.52
CA SER A 646 19.78 18.07 -3.81
C SER A 646 20.04 18.96 -5.03
N LEU A 647 20.79 20.04 -4.81
CA LEU A 647 21.48 20.80 -5.84
C LEU A 647 22.83 20.12 -6.05
N ILE A 648 23.22 19.98 -7.33
CA ILE A 648 24.53 19.62 -7.90
C ILE A 648 24.43 18.35 -8.76
N LEU A 649 24.38 18.52 -10.09
CA LEU A 649 25.53 18.17 -10.92
C LEU A 649 25.44 18.92 -12.27
N ALA A 650 26.55 19.55 -12.65
CA ALA A 650 26.71 20.35 -13.85
C ALA A 650 26.81 19.46 -15.10
N THR A 651 26.25 19.93 -16.20
CA THR A 651 26.45 19.36 -17.54
C THR A 651 27.89 19.61 -18.03
N PRO A 652 28.52 18.64 -18.72
CA PRO A 652 29.82 18.87 -19.35
C PRO A 652 29.64 19.69 -20.63
N VAL A 653 30.35 20.81 -20.71
CA VAL A 653 30.43 21.69 -21.88
C VAL A 653 31.25 21.00 -22.97
N ASN A 654 30.65 20.72 -24.13
CA ASN A 654 31.43 20.38 -25.32
C ASN A 654 31.60 21.61 -26.21
N ARG A 655 32.88 21.99 -26.39
CA ARG A 655 33.35 23.08 -27.26
C ARG A 655 33.44 22.54 -28.69
N ASN A 656 32.70 23.14 -29.62
CA ASN A 656 33.18 23.55 -30.95
C ASN A 656 32.01 23.93 -31.87
N THR A 657 31.78 25.24 -32.02
CA THR A 657 31.52 25.89 -33.31
C THR A 657 31.56 27.41 -33.12
N LYS A 658 32.50 28.06 -33.80
CA LYS A 658 32.69 29.51 -33.96
C LYS A 658 31.48 30.08 -34.73
N SER A 659 30.66 30.95 -34.16
CA SER A 659 30.77 32.42 -34.03
C SER A 659 30.34 33.24 -35.27
N VAL A 660 29.15 33.86 -35.20
CA VAL A 660 28.83 35.23 -35.66
C VAL A 660 27.73 35.76 -34.71
N VAL A 661 28.06 36.31 -33.54
CA VAL A 661 28.23 37.75 -33.22
C VAL A 661 27.03 38.64 -33.63
N MET A 662 26.24 39.06 -32.63
CA MET A 662 26.07 40.49 -32.36
C MET A 662 25.86 40.78 -30.86
N HIS A 663 26.44 41.89 -30.44
CA HIS A 663 26.77 42.34 -29.08
C HIS A 663 25.58 42.55 -28.14
N LYS A 664 25.66 42.09 -26.87
CA LYS A 664 26.28 42.74 -25.67
C LYS A 664 25.64 44.10 -25.35
N LYS A 665 24.85 44.23 -24.28
CA LYS A 665 25.21 44.76 -22.92
C LYS A 665 23.92 45.46 -22.42
N ASN A 666 23.52 45.62 -21.16
CA ASN A 666 24.06 45.47 -19.81
C ASN A 666 22.83 45.26 -18.91
N ARG A 667 22.81 44.30 -17.97
CA ARG A 667 23.31 44.43 -16.59
C ARG A 667 22.66 45.60 -15.80
N LYS A 668 21.78 45.24 -14.84
CA LYS A 668 21.95 45.43 -13.37
C LYS A 668 20.72 45.99 -12.62
N ARG A 669 20.46 45.30 -11.49
CA ARG A 669 20.03 45.77 -10.15
C ARG A 669 18.58 46.26 -10.02
N LYS A 670 17.77 45.55 -9.23
CA LYS A 670 17.61 45.66 -7.75
C LYS A 670 17.00 46.99 -7.30
N ARG A 671 15.74 46.85 -6.85
CA ARG A 671 15.15 47.28 -5.56
C ARG A 671 14.83 48.77 -5.36
N LEU A 672 13.54 49.01 -5.04
CA LEU A 672 12.97 49.76 -3.89
C LEU A 672 11.72 50.54 -4.34
N SER A 673 10.52 50.12 -3.90
CA SER A 673 9.78 50.65 -2.72
C SER A 673 8.86 51.81 -3.16
N ARG A 674 7.63 52.02 -2.68
CA ARG A 674 7.07 51.96 -1.33
C ARG A 674 5.53 52.04 -1.43
N LEU A 675 4.86 51.42 -0.45
CA LEU A 675 3.66 51.84 0.32
C LEU A 675 2.43 52.32 -0.47
N ARG A 676 1.23 51.79 -0.26
CA ARG A 676 0.60 51.24 0.95
C ARG A 676 -0.13 49.94 0.65
#